data_AF-A0A7J6QNG6-F1
#
_entry.id   AF-A0A7J6QNG6-F1
#
_cell.length_a   1.000
_cell.length_b   1.000
_cell.length_c   1.000
_cell.angle_alpha   90.00
_cell.angle_beta   90.00
_cell.angle_gamma   90.00
#
_symmetry.space_group_name_H-M   'P 1'
#
loop_
_entity.id
_entity.type
_entity.pdbx_description
1 polymer ?
#
loop_
_entity_poly.entity_id
_entity_poly.type
_entity_poly.pdbx_seq_one_letter_code
_entity_poly.pdbx_strand_id
1 'polypeptide(L)'
;MRIAPKIEEDRDLLIDVNARLEDGQAALLEQISMQRAWIEELKATVASQAKQLSKMDVMQRSIKAIDLRNTNELKRCNKMHEVKHRELEMKARESELLRSSLKKLEGKLSEAENARRWESRNASADRARTALERATRAEKLLNAMVCNKLLESRQVESSGSIPAVFPSNIAMEAVENSMATPQGDSFAIRARSTSSNTSGVSFSPVINTKYFSPEDAPSKEASPRSSLERLDFSTCRVLEQLPVDSKLHEGVPNQPRPVPNAVYATVPIQPLANPETVCVSPRAFRLLGVIDGIDYDKLDETFAQYVSGSRRLPGSPEPAAHAYCGHQFGYFSGQLGDGAAMLLGEVNGIEIQLKGSGKTPFSRTADGRKVLRSTIREFLCSEHMHALGIPTTRAAAVSVSFEDKVLRDINYDGNAKFESTAVVVRLAETFIRFGSFELFKPIDSITGRSGPSAGDMKLLRRLVDFVIENYYEAECAGVDGGEERKCISSAVRSVVEEDMESHRYERFLETVVERTAKLVAQWQCVGFCHGVLNTDNMSIVGDTIDYGPFGFLEAFQRDYVCNTSDTGGRYTYEAQPKICLWNCTKLAEALTSVLDSEKSVEILRNSYGKAFMKEYKRLMRMKLGLAEEREGDGDLVERLLDVMENTAADFTNTFRALSLVEVDGNEAEYEAALERIIDSCLTLEELADRLRVPVRTEILAQLKMVNPQTLPLYGIDEATLRRWEADFDRKRRYETMDGGAKQKSDREAWSAWLKSYAERLTAESGRRPDEERKRLMNQANPKVVLRNHLAQKVIEEAEEGNFEPVRQLLDVLTDPFSEEVPAEFTKRAPPGVKTIAVS
;
A
#
# COMPACT_ATOMS: atom_id res chain seq x y z
N MET A 1 -23.97 -34.33 -100.23
CA MET A 1 -22.94 -33.27 -100.03
C MET A 1 -23.35 -32.34 -98.87
N ARG A 2 -23.48 -32.88 -97.64
CA ARG A 2 -23.78 -32.13 -96.39
C ARG A 2 -23.25 -32.88 -95.14
N ILE A 3 -22.03 -33.43 -95.21
CA ILE A 3 -21.37 -34.08 -94.05
C ILE A 3 -20.00 -33.45 -93.74
N ALA A 4 -19.43 -32.64 -94.65
CA ALA A 4 -18.16 -31.95 -94.42
C ALA A 4 -18.20 -30.85 -93.33
N PRO A 5 -19.25 -30.00 -93.19
CA PRO A 5 -19.20 -28.89 -92.22
C PRO A 5 -19.27 -29.33 -90.75
N LYS A 6 -19.84 -30.52 -90.48
CA LYS A 6 -20.11 -30.99 -89.12
C LYS A 6 -18.87 -31.65 -88.46
N ILE A 7 -17.91 -32.09 -89.27
CA ILE A 7 -16.65 -32.68 -88.81
C ILE A 7 -15.63 -31.59 -88.43
N GLU A 8 -15.69 -30.40 -89.04
CA GLU A 8 -14.84 -29.26 -88.67
C GLU A 8 -15.32 -28.60 -87.36
N GLU A 9 -16.63 -28.40 -87.17
CA GLU A 9 -17.17 -27.87 -85.90
C GLU A 9 -16.89 -28.79 -84.70
N ASP A 10 -17.03 -30.11 -84.87
CA ASP A 10 -16.74 -31.07 -83.78
C ASP A 10 -15.23 -31.16 -83.47
N ARG A 11 -14.35 -30.88 -84.45
CA ARG A 11 -12.89 -30.86 -84.27
C ARG A 11 -12.44 -29.62 -83.48
N ASP A 12 -13.00 -28.46 -83.77
CA ASP A 12 -12.65 -27.21 -83.08
C ASP A 12 -13.17 -27.21 -81.63
N LEU A 13 -14.35 -27.82 -81.39
CA LEU A 13 -14.87 -28.06 -80.04
C LEU A 13 -13.99 -29.03 -79.23
N LEU A 14 -13.47 -30.09 -79.86
CA LEU A 14 -12.54 -31.02 -79.21
C LEU A 14 -11.19 -30.37 -78.88
N ILE A 15 -10.70 -29.44 -79.71
CA ILE A 15 -9.46 -28.71 -79.45
C ILE A 15 -9.64 -27.70 -78.30
N ASP A 16 -10.76 -26.97 -78.24
CA ASP A 16 -11.07 -26.03 -77.13
C ASP A 16 -11.32 -26.77 -75.81
N VAL A 17 -11.99 -27.93 -75.84
CA VAL A 17 -12.17 -28.77 -74.65
C VAL A 17 -10.84 -29.35 -74.15
N ASN A 18 -9.95 -29.76 -75.05
CA ASN A 18 -8.65 -30.32 -74.67
C ASN A 18 -7.70 -29.24 -74.11
N ALA A 19 -7.72 -28.02 -74.66
CA ALA A 19 -6.96 -26.88 -74.13
C ALA A 19 -7.44 -26.47 -72.72
N ARG A 20 -8.76 -26.44 -72.48
CA ARG A 20 -9.33 -26.14 -71.14
C ARG A 20 -9.07 -27.25 -70.12
N LEU A 21 -8.95 -28.51 -70.55
CA LEU A 21 -8.55 -29.63 -69.70
C LEU A 21 -7.07 -29.57 -69.33
N GLU A 22 -6.19 -29.15 -70.25
CA GLU A 22 -4.75 -28.96 -69.98
C GLU A 22 -4.50 -27.77 -69.03
N ASP A 23 -5.21 -26.63 -69.21
CA ASP A 23 -5.15 -25.49 -68.29
C ASP A 23 -5.73 -25.83 -66.91
N GLY A 24 -6.82 -26.59 -66.85
CA GLY A 24 -7.40 -27.09 -65.61
C GLY A 24 -6.49 -28.09 -64.88
N GLN A 25 -5.75 -28.92 -65.62
CA GLN A 25 -4.74 -29.82 -65.05
C GLN A 25 -3.51 -29.07 -64.54
N ALA A 26 -3.05 -28.02 -65.24
CA ALA A 26 -1.95 -27.18 -64.79
C ALA A 26 -2.29 -26.44 -63.49
N ALA A 27 -3.48 -25.84 -63.41
CA ALA A 27 -3.97 -25.16 -62.21
C ALA A 27 -4.15 -26.13 -61.02
N LEU A 28 -4.65 -27.34 -61.27
CA LEU A 28 -4.77 -28.37 -60.23
C LEU A 28 -3.40 -28.87 -59.74
N LEU A 29 -2.43 -29.02 -60.64
CA LEU A 29 -1.05 -29.40 -60.28
C LEU A 29 -0.33 -28.32 -59.49
N GLU A 30 -0.56 -27.04 -59.80
CA GLU A 30 -0.05 -25.90 -59.04
C GLU A 30 -0.70 -25.83 -57.64
N GLN A 31 -2.01 -26.05 -57.56
CA GLN A 31 -2.72 -26.09 -56.28
C GLN A 31 -2.29 -27.28 -55.40
N ILE A 32 -2.05 -28.45 -56.01
CA ILE A 32 -1.49 -29.63 -55.32
C ILE A 32 -0.04 -29.36 -54.88
N SER A 33 0.76 -28.65 -55.68
CA SER A 33 2.12 -28.24 -55.32
C SER A 33 2.14 -27.29 -54.11
N MET A 34 1.27 -26.28 -54.11
CA MET A 34 1.10 -25.36 -52.97
C MET A 34 0.61 -26.08 -51.71
N GLN A 35 -0.35 -27.00 -51.85
CA GLN A 35 -0.83 -27.81 -50.73
C GLN A 35 0.26 -28.75 -50.19
N ARG A 36 1.12 -29.31 -51.05
CA ARG A 36 2.27 -30.12 -50.61
C ARG A 36 3.31 -29.28 -49.87
N ALA A 37 3.61 -28.08 -50.36
CA ALA A 37 4.51 -27.15 -49.68
C ALA A 37 3.98 -26.76 -48.29
N TRP A 38 2.68 -26.44 -48.21
CA TRP A 38 2.00 -26.12 -46.95
C TRP A 38 1.98 -27.30 -45.97
N ILE A 39 1.79 -28.54 -46.47
CA ILE A 39 1.86 -29.76 -45.66
C ILE A 39 3.28 -30.01 -45.13
N GLU A 40 4.33 -29.76 -45.92
CA GLU A 40 5.71 -29.90 -45.44
C GLU A 40 6.08 -28.82 -44.41
N GLU A 41 5.58 -27.60 -44.55
CA GLU A 41 5.72 -26.54 -43.55
C GLU A 41 4.97 -26.87 -42.25
N LEU A 42 3.76 -27.44 -42.36
CA LEU A 42 3.02 -27.97 -41.22
C LEU A 42 3.74 -29.15 -40.55
N LYS A 43 4.32 -30.08 -41.31
CA LYS A 43 5.12 -31.18 -40.75
C LYS A 43 6.37 -30.65 -40.04
N ALA A 44 7.04 -29.64 -40.58
CA ALA A 44 8.18 -28.99 -39.92
C ALA A 44 7.75 -28.29 -38.62
N THR A 45 6.59 -27.64 -38.64
CA THR A 45 6.00 -26.97 -37.47
C THR A 45 5.58 -27.98 -36.39
N VAL A 46 4.91 -29.07 -36.77
CA VAL A 46 4.52 -30.17 -35.89
C VAL A 46 5.76 -30.90 -35.34
N ALA A 47 6.80 -31.09 -36.15
CA ALA A 47 8.07 -31.67 -35.69
C ALA A 47 8.79 -30.73 -34.70
N SER A 48 8.75 -29.42 -34.94
CA SER A 48 9.26 -28.39 -34.01
C SER A 48 8.50 -28.40 -32.69
N GLN A 49 7.17 -28.45 -32.74
CA GLN A 49 6.30 -28.53 -31.57
C GLN A 49 6.46 -29.87 -30.82
N ALA A 50 6.61 -30.99 -31.52
CA ALA A 50 6.91 -32.29 -30.91
C ALA A 50 8.27 -32.31 -30.21
N LYS A 51 9.25 -31.57 -30.74
CA LYS A 51 10.59 -31.38 -30.14
C LYS A 51 10.55 -30.43 -28.93
N GLN A 52 9.62 -29.47 -28.91
CA GLN A 52 9.33 -28.66 -27.72
C GLN A 52 8.56 -29.45 -26.65
N LEU A 53 7.56 -30.26 -27.06
CA LEU A 53 6.82 -31.15 -26.17
C LEU A 53 7.74 -32.21 -25.54
N SER A 54 8.70 -32.77 -26.27
CA SER A 54 9.67 -33.72 -25.67
C SER A 54 10.64 -33.05 -24.70
N LYS A 55 11.02 -31.78 -24.95
CA LYS A 55 11.78 -30.96 -23.99
C LYS A 55 10.96 -30.62 -22.74
N MET A 56 9.68 -30.29 -22.90
CA MET A 56 8.75 -30.08 -21.79
C MET A 56 8.52 -31.37 -21.02
N ASP A 57 8.53 -32.54 -21.67
CA ASP A 57 8.34 -33.84 -21.02
C ASP A 57 9.58 -34.24 -20.20
N VAL A 58 10.80 -33.89 -20.66
CA VAL A 58 12.04 -34.01 -19.87
C VAL A 58 12.05 -33.02 -18.69
N MET A 59 11.55 -31.81 -18.90
CA MET A 59 11.41 -30.79 -17.86
C MET A 59 10.34 -31.19 -16.82
N GLN A 60 9.20 -31.73 -17.24
CA GLN A 60 8.13 -32.25 -16.38
C GLN A 60 8.56 -33.50 -15.62
N ARG A 61 9.39 -34.37 -16.20
CA ARG A 61 10.00 -35.49 -15.44
C ARG A 61 11.01 -35.00 -14.41
N SER A 62 11.76 -33.95 -14.72
CA SER A 62 12.68 -33.31 -13.78
C SER A 62 11.93 -32.58 -12.66
N ILE A 63 10.84 -31.87 -13.00
CA ILE A 63 9.92 -31.23 -12.05
C ILE A 63 9.20 -32.28 -11.21
N LYS A 64 8.68 -33.37 -11.78
CA LYS A 64 8.11 -34.50 -11.01
C LYS A 64 9.15 -35.18 -10.11
N ALA A 65 10.40 -35.29 -10.52
CA ALA A 65 11.46 -35.84 -9.68
C ALA A 65 11.84 -34.89 -8.52
N ILE A 66 11.83 -33.58 -8.77
CA ILE A 66 12.00 -32.52 -7.75
C ILE A 66 10.79 -32.49 -6.81
N ASP A 67 9.55 -32.56 -7.33
CA ASP A 67 8.32 -32.64 -6.55
C ASP A 67 8.25 -33.93 -5.75
N LEU A 68 8.70 -35.08 -6.27
CA LEU A 68 8.73 -36.33 -5.50
C LEU A 68 9.80 -36.27 -4.39
N ARG A 69 10.94 -35.60 -4.62
CA ARG A 69 11.94 -35.30 -3.58
C ARG A 69 11.37 -34.35 -2.53
N ASN A 70 10.77 -33.25 -2.94
CA ASN A 70 10.17 -32.25 -2.08
C ASN A 70 8.98 -32.84 -1.30
N THR A 71 8.14 -33.68 -1.91
CA THR A 71 7.01 -34.35 -1.24
C THR A 71 7.51 -35.40 -0.24
N ASN A 72 8.61 -36.09 -0.53
CA ASN A 72 9.22 -37.02 0.43
C ASN A 72 9.92 -36.28 1.58
N GLU A 73 10.55 -35.13 1.32
CA GLU A 73 11.07 -34.25 2.37
C GLU A 73 9.94 -33.60 3.18
N LEU A 74 8.85 -33.18 2.55
CA LEU A 74 7.67 -32.63 3.22
C LEU A 74 6.98 -33.71 4.09
N LYS A 75 6.89 -34.96 3.60
CA LYS A 75 6.41 -36.10 4.41
C LYS A 75 7.36 -36.40 5.57
N ARG A 76 8.67 -36.23 5.39
CA ARG A 76 9.67 -36.42 6.45
C ARG A 76 9.63 -35.28 7.48
N CYS A 77 9.42 -34.03 7.03
CA CYS A 77 9.20 -32.86 7.87
C CYS A 77 7.87 -32.92 8.62
N ASN A 78 6.78 -33.32 7.96
CA ASN A 78 5.46 -33.51 8.58
C ASN A 78 5.50 -34.64 9.60
N LYS A 79 6.20 -35.75 9.32
CA LYS A 79 6.40 -36.82 10.29
C LYS A 79 7.25 -36.37 11.48
N MET A 80 8.25 -35.51 11.25
CA MET A 80 9.05 -34.90 12.32
C MET A 80 8.24 -33.88 13.12
N HIS A 81 7.35 -33.11 12.48
CA HIS A 81 6.41 -32.20 13.11
C HIS A 81 5.35 -32.94 13.91
N GLU A 82 4.79 -34.05 13.41
CA GLU A 82 3.86 -34.91 14.14
C GLU A 82 4.51 -35.53 15.38
N VAL A 83 5.76 -35.98 15.27
CA VAL A 83 6.53 -36.48 16.43
C VAL A 83 6.74 -35.36 17.45
N LYS A 84 7.14 -34.17 16.99
CA LYS A 84 7.37 -33.00 17.87
C LYS A 84 6.07 -32.47 18.48
N HIS A 85 4.96 -32.54 17.75
CA HIS A 85 3.62 -32.20 18.24
C HIS A 85 3.14 -33.20 19.30
N ARG A 86 3.36 -34.51 19.09
CA ARG A 86 3.06 -35.53 20.11
C ARG A 86 3.94 -35.39 21.35
N GLU A 87 5.21 -35.01 21.21
CA GLU A 87 6.08 -34.69 22.34
C GLU A 87 5.59 -33.46 23.10
N LEU A 88 5.13 -32.41 22.40
CA LEU A 88 4.56 -31.21 23.02
C LEU A 88 3.21 -31.50 23.70
N GLU A 89 2.35 -32.33 23.10
CA GLU A 89 1.10 -32.79 23.72
C GLU A 89 1.35 -33.64 24.96
N MET A 90 2.35 -34.53 24.94
CA MET A 90 2.74 -35.27 26.15
C MET A 90 3.27 -34.34 27.24
N LYS A 91 4.13 -33.37 26.90
CA LYS A 91 4.61 -32.37 27.86
C LYS A 91 3.48 -31.48 28.39
N ALA A 92 2.50 -31.13 27.55
CA ALA A 92 1.33 -30.38 27.97
C ALA A 92 0.44 -31.19 28.93
N ARG A 93 0.20 -32.47 28.63
CA ARG A 93 -0.52 -33.39 29.54
C ARG A 93 0.23 -33.61 30.85
N GLU A 94 1.55 -33.78 30.82
CA GLU A 94 2.39 -33.84 32.03
C GLU A 94 2.29 -32.54 32.82
N SER A 95 2.36 -31.37 32.16
CA SER A 95 2.20 -30.08 32.81
C SER A 95 0.81 -29.89 33.41
N GLU A 96 -0.24 -30.42 32.79
CA GLU A 96 -1.61 -30.34 33.28
C GLU A 96 -1.84 -31.29 34.47
N LEU A 97 -1.23 -32.48 34.43
CA LEU A 97 -1.19 -33.42 35.56
C LEU A 97 -0.41 -32.83 36.75
N LEU A 98 0.71 -32.15 36.46
CA LEU A 98 1.51 -31.44 37.46
C LEU A 98 0.71 -30.28 38.04
N ARG A 99 0.03 -29.45 37.24
CA ARG A 99 -0.85 -28.37 37.72
C ARG A 99 -2.01 -28.89 38.55
N SER A 100 -2.65 -29.99 38.15
CA SER A 100 -3.73 -30.63 38.92
C SER A 100 -3.22 -31.18 40.26
N SER A 101 -2.03 -31.79 40.26
CA SER A 101 -1.36 -32.26 41.47
C SER A 101 -0.94 -31.10 42.37
N LEU A 102 -0.47 -29.99 41.78
CA LEU A 102 -0.09 -28.77 42.49
C LEU A 102 -1.31 -28.12 43.13
N LYS A 103 -2.44 -28.02 42.42
CA LYS A 103 -3.71 -27.52 42.95
C LYS A 103 -4.27 -28.38 44.08
N LYS A 104 -4.08 -29.71 44.01
CA LYS A 104 -4.39 -30.63 45.13
C LYS A 104 -3.45 -30.44 46.32
N LEU A 105 -2.17 -30.15 46.07
CA LEU A 105 -1.18 -29.85 47.12
C LEU A 105 -1.44 -28.48 47.76
N GLU A 106 -1.82 -27.47 46.98
CA GLU A 106 -2.23 -26.15 47.46
C GLU A 106 -3.53 -26.23 48.27
N GLY A 107 -4.49 -27.07 47.85
CA GLY A 107 -5.69 -27.37 48.64
C GLY A 107 -5.34 -28.02 49.97
N LYS A 108 -4.44 -29.01 49.99
CA LYS A 108 -3.95 -29.65 51.23
C LYS A 108 -3.09 -28.72 52.08
N LEU A 109 -2.35 -27.80 51.46
CA LEU A 109 -1.56 -26.78 52.15
C LEU A 109 -2.48 -25.75 52.80
N SER A 110 -3.54 -25.32 52.11
CA SER A 110 -4.60 -24.46 52.66
C SER A 110 -5.36 -25.15 53.78
N GLU A 111 -5.67 -26.45 53.67
CA GLU A 111 -6.23 -27.25 54.77
C GLU A 111 -5.26 -27.37 55.95
N ALA A 112 -3.96 -27.58 55.70
CA ALA A 112 -2.92 -27.64 56.73
C ALA A 112 -2.65 -26.27 57.37
N GLU A 113 -2.77 -25.18 56.63
CA GLU A 113 -2.65 -23.81 57.12
C GLU A 113 -3.88 -23.39 57.92
N ASN A 114 -5.07 -23.84 57.53
CA ASN A 114 -6.29 -23.70 58.31
C ASN A 114 -6.24 -24.55 59.59
N ALA A 115 -5.69 -25.77 59.53
CA ALA A 115 -5.38 -26.60 60.70
C ALA A 115 -4.32 -25.95 61.60
N ARG A 116 -3.28 -25.33 61.03
CA ARG A 116 -2.28 -24.53 61.77
C ARG A 116 -2.86 -23.25 62.36
N ARG A 117 -3.82 -22.59 61.70
CA ARG A 117 -4.55 -21.43 62.28
C ARG A 117 -5.49 -21.86 63.40
N TRP A 118 -6.03 -23.07 63.33
CA TRP A 118 -6.79 -23.71 64.41
C TRP A 118 -5.87 -24.14 65.59
N GLU A 119 -4.68 -24.66 65.31
CA GLU A 119 -3.66 -25.04 66.32
C GLU A 119 -2.93 -23.82 66.91
N SER A 120 -2.70 -22.76 66.16
CA SER A 120 -2.13 -21.47 66.63
C SER A 120 -3.05 -20.76 67.63
N ARG A 121 -4.36 -21.05 67.58
CA ARG A 121 -5.35 -20.62 68.59
C ARG A 121 -5.37 -21.49 69.86
N ASN A 122 -4.72 -22.65 69.87
CA ASN A 122 -4.65 -23.57 71.01
C ASN A 122 -3.20 -23.99 71.28
N ALA A 123 -2.48 -23.12 72.00
CA ALA A 123 -1.10 -23.36 72.41
C ALA A 123 -0.95 -24.58 73.34
N SER A 124 0.04 -25.44 73.06
CA SER A 124 1.15 -25.76 73.98
C SER A 124 2.14 -26.76 73.36
N ALA A 125 3.41 -26.59 73.72
CA ALA A 125 4.59 -26.78 72.90
C ALA A 125 5.21 -28.20 72.83
N ASP A 126 4.59 -29.26 73.34
CA ASP A 126 5.33 -30.52 73.61
C ASP A 126 5.22 -31.64 72.55
N ARG A 127 4.59 -31.38 71.38
CA ARG A 127 4.46 -32.40 70.30
C ARG A 127 5.34 -32.19 69.07
N ALA A 128 6.04 -31.06 68.98
CA ALA A 128 6.85 -30.69 67.81
C ALA A 128 8.08 -31.59 67.59
N ARG A 129 8.61 -32.22 68.65
CA ARG A 129 9.82 -33.05 68.57
C ARG A 129 9.56 -34.44 67.97
N THR A 130 8.38 -35.03 68.21
CA THR A 130 8.01 -36.37 67.71
C THR A 130 7.49 -36.34 66.25
N ALA A 131 7.00 -35.19 65.77
CA ALA A 131 6.53 -35.01 64.39
C ALA A 131 7.68 -34.83 63.39
N LEU A 132 8.78 -34.18 63.80
CA LEU A 132 9.97 -33.97 62.97
C LEU A 132 10.69 -35.30 62.63
N GLU A 133 10.73 -36.25 63.56
CA GLU A 133 11.29 -37.60 63.33
C GLU A 133 10.43 -38.45 62.37
N ARG A 134 9.10 -38.23 62.33
CA ARG A 134 8.20 -38.93 61.41
C ARG A 134 8.23 -38.35 59.99
N ALA A 135 8.38 -37.04 59.86
CA ALA A 135 8.52 -36.36 58.56
C ALA A 135 9.81 -36.78 57.84
N THR A 136 10.93 -36.86 58.57
CA THR A 136 12.24 -37.29 58.02
C THR A 136 12.22 -38.76 57.55
N ARG A 137 11.35 -39.60 58.13
CA ARG A 137 11.17 -41.01 57.75
C ARG A 137 10.26 -41.17 56.52
N ALA A 138 9.28 -40.29 56.35
CA ALA A 138 8.39 -40.25 55.18
C ALA A 138 9.11 -39.75 53.91
N GLU A 139 10.04 -38.80 54.06
CA GLU A 139 10.86 -38.28 52.96
C GLU A 139 11.82 -39.36 52.38
N LYS A 140 12.41 -40.20 53.24
CA LYS A 140 13.21 -41.35 52.81
C LYS A 140 12.40 -42.43 52.08
N LEU A 141 11.13 -42.63 52.45
CA LEU A 141 10.22 -43.55 51.77
C LEU A 141 9.75 -43.02 50.42
N LEU A 142 9.53 -41.70 50.30
CA LEU A 142 9.13 -41.06 49.05
C LEU A 142 10.26 -41.10 48.01
N ASN A 143 11.50 -40.86 48.42
CA ASN A 143 12.67 -40.98 47.54
C ASN A 143 12.92 -42.43 47.07
N ALA A 144 12.60 -43.43 47.89
CA ALA A 144 12.67 -44.84 47.48
C ALA A 144 11.58 -45.24 46.47
N MET A 145 10.36 -44.66 46.56
CA MET A 145 9.26 -44.94 45.63
C MET A 145 9.45 -44.26 44.26
N VAL A 146 10.11 -43.09 44.22
CA VAL A 146 10.41 -42.38 42.97
C VAL A 146 11.48 -43.11 42.15
N CYS A 147 12.48 -43.72 42.81
CA CYS A 147 13.48 -44.54 42.13
C CYS A 147 12.92 -45.83 41.52
N ASN A 148 11.91 -46.45 42.15
CA ASN A 148 11.27 -47.67 41.60
C ASN A 148 10.35 -47.38 40.40
N LYS A 149 9.66 -46.24 40.36
CA LYS A 149 8.79 -45.88 39.23
C LYS A 149 9.55 -45.49 37.95
N LEU A 150 10.79 -45.05 38.07
CA LEU A 150 11.66 -44.74 36.91
C LEU A 150 12.27 -46.00 36.26
N LEU A 151 12.22 -47.15 36.94
CA LEU A 151 12.71 -48.44 36.41
C LEU A 151 11.63 -49.23 35.66
N GLU A 152 10.34 -48.94 35.88
CA GLU A 152 9.21 -49.67 35.26
C GLU A 152 8.80 -49.13 33.87
N SER A 153 9.29 -47.96 33.43
CA SER A 153 8.89 -47.35 32.15
C SER A 153 9.69 -47.81 30.92
N ARG A 154 10.28 -49.02 30.96
CA ARG A 154 11.00 -49.64 29.84
C ARG A 154 10.46 -51.04 29.51
N GLN A 155 9.15 -51.26 29.36
CA GLN A 155 8.64 -52.45 28.67
C GLN A 155 7.21 -52.27 28.09
N VAL A 156 7.13 -52.51 26.76
CA VAL A 156 6.05 -53.16 26.00
C VAL A 156 4.87 -52.32 25.47
N GLU A 157 4.89 -52.20 24.13
CA GLU A 157 3.79 -51.97 23.19
C GLU A 157 2.77 -53.13 23.19
N SER A 158 1.49 -52.85 22.94
CA SER A 158 0.59 -53.53 21.98
C SER A 158 -0.89 -53.56 22.41
N SER A 159 -1.75 -53.59 21.37
CA SER A 159 -3.18 -53.94 21.30
C SER A 159 -4.28 -52.93 21.73
N GLY A 160 -4.94 -52.34 20.72
CA GLY A 160 -6.28 -52.79 20.30
C GLY A 160 -7.55 -52.12 20.86
N SER A 161 -8.27 -51.46 19.93
CA SER A 161 -9.74 -51.41 19.72
C SER A 161 -10.67 -50.35 20.37
N ILE A 162 -11.57 -49.87 19.49
CA ILE A 162 -12.63 -48.83 19.41
C ILE A 162 -13.98 -49.39 20.03
N PRO A 163 -15.00 -48.62 20.53
CA PRO A 163 -15.84 -47.73 19.71
C PRO A 163 -16.57 -46.46 20.28
N ALA A 164 -16.90 -45.63 19.27
CA ALA A 164 -17.83 -44.50 19.03
C ALA A 164 -18.96 -44.14 20.02
N VAL A 165 -19.35 -42.83 20.05
CA VAL A 165 -20.70 -42.24 19.80
C VAL A 165 -20.59 -40.69 19.63
N PHE A 166 -21.30 -40.12 18.62
CA PHE A 166 -21.50 -38.68 18.27
C PHE A 166 -22.79 -38.09 18.95
N PRO A 167 -23.30 -36.86 18.68
CA PRO A 167 -22.73 -35.51 18.47
C PRO A 167 -23.48 -34.39 19.26
N SER A 168 -23.07 -33.12 19.18
CA SER A 168 -23.98 -31.99 18.82
C SER A 168 -23.25 -30.64 18.66
N ASN A 169 -23.70 -29.92 17.62
CA ASN A 169 -23.32 -28.59 17.14
C ASN A 169 -23.76 -27.46 18.09
N ILE A 170 -23.07 -26.31 18.07
CA ILE A 170 -23.67 -24.96 17.94
C ILE A 170 -22.70 -24.06 17.15
N ALA A 171 -23.24 -23.43 16.11
CA ALA A 171 -22.59 -22.50 15.19
C ALA A 171 -22.74 -21.03 15.66
N MET A 172 -21.79 -20.19 15.23
CA MET A 172 -21.81 -18.73 15.30
C MET A 172 -22.60 -18.14 14.13
N GLU A 173 -23.41 -17.12 14.40
CA GLU A 173 -23.78 -16.05 13.45
C GLU A 173 -24.39 -14.86 14.21
N ALA A 174 -23.89 -13.64 13.94
CA ALA A 174 -24.62 -12.36 13.87
C ALA A 174 -23.69 -11.14 14.13
N VAL A 175 -23.26 -10.46 13.06
CA VAL A 175 -22.98 -9.01 13.07
C VAL A 175 -23.42 -8.45 11.71
N GLU A 176 -24.64 -7.95 11.64
CA GLU A 176 -25.12 -7.04 10.60
C GLU A 176 -26.23 -6.15 11.21
N ASN A 177 -26.31 -4.91 10.72
CA ASN A 177 -27.30 -3.85 10.99
C ASN A 177 -27.11 -2.95 12.22
N SER A 178 -26.59 -1.74 11.97
CA SER A 178 -26.98 -0.52 12.67
C SER A 178 -26.46 0.73 11.93
N MET A 179 -27.16 1.17 10.89
CA MET A 179 -27.21 2.57 10.47
C MET A 179 -28.67 2.95 10.21
N ALA A 180 -29.26 3.66 11.17
CA ALA A 180 -30.51 4.39 10.99
C ALA A 180 -30.41 5.69 11.79
N THR A 181 -30.83 6.76 11.15
CA THR A 181 -30.92 8.15 11.61
C THR A 181 -31.73 8.32 12.90
N PRO A 182 -31.42 9.31 13.76
CA PRO A 182 -32.38 9.78 14.75
C PRO A 182 -33.13 11.02 14.25
N GLN A 183 -34.45 10.90 14.17
CA GLN A 183 -35.39 12.02 14.20
C GLN A 183 -35.31 12.74 15.55
N GLY A 184 -35.51 14.06 15.51
CA GLY A 184 -35.33 14.94 16.65
C GLY A 184 -36.44 14.87 17.69
N ASP A 185 -36.09 15.38 18.87
CA ASP A 185 -37.06 15.91 19.82
C ASP A 185 -36.61 17.30 20.28
N SER A 186 -37.58 18.21 20.21
CA SER A 186 -37.48 19.61 20.55
C SER A 186 -37.33 19.83 22.05
N PHE A 187 -36.34 20.62 22.47
CA PHE A 187 -36.41 21.36 23.73
C PHE A 187 -35.98 22.81 23.52
N ALA A 188 -36.97 23.69 23.64
CA ALA A 188 -36.80 25.13 23.63
C ALA A 188 -36.24 25.61 24.99
N ILE A 189 -35.08 26.26 25.00
CA ILE A 189 -34.67 27.15 26.10
C ILE A 189 -34.07 28.45 25.53
N ARG A 190 -34.82 29.53 25.78
CA ARG A 190 -34.53 30.96 25.78
C ARG A 190 -33.12 31.44 25.43
N ALA A 191 -33.11 32.27 24.38
CA ALA A 191 -32.08 33.22 24.01
C ALA A 191 -31.69 34.19 25.15
N ARG A 192 -30.38 34.45 25.27
CA ARG A 192 -29.84 35.75 25.67
C ARG A 192 -28.85 36.20 24.60
N SER A 193 -29.15 37.36 24.06
CA SER A 193 -28.38 38.13 23.10
C SER A 193 -27.09 38.68 23.70
N THR A 194 -25.95 38.46 23.05
CA THR A 194 -24.84 39.42 23.04
C THR A 194 -24.21 39.44 21.66
N SER A 195 -24.10 40.66 21.14
CA SER A 195 -23.68 41.07 19.81
C SER A 195 -22.19 40.88 19.53
N SER A 196 -21.90 40.69 18.23
CA SER A 196 -20.72 41.18 17.47
C SER A 196 -19.31 40.82 17.95
N ASN A 197 -18.59 40.02 17.15
CA ASN A 197 -17.52 40.57 16.31
C ASN A 197 -17.02 39.57 15.26
N THR A 198 -17.00 40.05 14.03
CA THR A 198 -16.45 39.45 12.83
C THR A 198 -14.92 39.59 12.81
N SER A 199 -14.20 38.49 12.64
CA SER A 199 -12.85 38.50 12.08
C SER A 199 -12.57 37.15 11.43
N GLY A 200 -12.48 37.15 10.11
CA GLY A 200 -12.05 36.00 9.32
C GLY A 200 -10.61 35.63 9.68
N VAL A 201 -10.38 34.33 9.90
CA VAL A 201 -9.06 33.77 10.13
C VAL A 201 -8.71 32.90 8.92
N SER A 202 -7.84 33.45 8.07
CA SER A 202 -7.10 32.72 7.04
C SER A 202 -6.09 31.80 7.71
N PHE A 203 -6.19 30.50 7.50
CA PHE A 203 -5.13 29.56 7.84
C PHE A 203 -4.01 29.70 6.81
N SER A 204 -2.96 30.45 7.17
CA SER A 204 -1.64 30.33 6.54
C SER A 204 -0.80 29.35 7.36
N PRO A 205 0.01 28.46 6.75
CA PRO A 205 0.97 27.68 7.50
C PRO A 205 2.03 28.64 8.07
N VAL A 206 2.18 28.64 9.39
CA VAL A 206 3.23 29.42 10.07
C VAL A 206 4.56 28.73 9.79
N ILE A 207 5.23 29.14 8.71
CA ILE A 207 6.65 28.89 8.51
C ILE A 207 7.37 29.84 9.48
N ASN A 208 7.96 29.28 10.53
CA ASN A 208 8.78 30.03 11.47
C ASN A 208 10.12 30.40 10.80
N THR A 209 10.09 31.44 9.97
CA THR A 209 11.28 32.03 9.35
C THR A 209 12.05 32.84 10.40
N LYS A 210 12.99 32.21 11.10
CA LYS A 210 14.03 32.98 11.78
C LYS A 210 14.94 33.61 10.73
N TYR A 211 14.91 34.93 10.66
CA TYR A 211 15.74 35.79 9.83
C TYR A 211 17.23 35.46 10.00
N PHE A 212 17.90 35.10 8.90
CA PHE A 212 19.36 35.14 8.80
C PHE A 212 19.79 36.60 8.56
N SER A 213 20.70 37.11 9.40
CA SER A 213 21.38 38.39 9.17
C SER A 213 22.63 38.16 8.32
N PRO A 214 22.90 39.00 7.30
CA PRO A 214 23.91 38.71 6.26
C PRO A 214 25.32 39.23 6.60
N GLU A 215 25.88 38.93 7.78
CA GLU A 215 27.21 39.47 8.16
C GLU A 215 28.32 38.46 8.51
N ASP A 216 28.08 37.16 8.48
CA ASP A 216 29.14 36.16 8.73
C ASP A 216 29.63 35.49 7.43
N ALA A 217 30.46 36.20 6.66
CA ALA A 217 31.18 35.62 5.53
C ALA A 217 32.52 35.00 6.00
N PRO A 218 32.74 33.68 5.85
CA PRO A 218 34.01 33.07 6.21
C PRO A 218 35.12 33.39 5.19
N SER A 219 36.32 33.58 5.73
CA SER A 219 37.57 33.91 5.05
C SER A 219 37.96 32.96 3.92
N LYS A 220 38.52 33.53 2.84
CA LYS A 220 39.09 32.89 1.66
C LYS A 220 40.23 31.92 2.00
N GLU A 221 40.06 30.64 1.65
CA GLU A 221 41.02 29.76 0.96
C GLU A 221 40.58 28.28 1.10
N ALA A 222 39.62 27.89 0.27
CA ALA A 222 39.36 26.52 -0.15
C ALA A 222 38.60 26.60 -1.49
N SER A 223 38.82 25.66 -2.42
CA SER A 223 37.94 25.50 -3.58
C SER A 223 36.48 25.53 -3.10
N PRO A 224 35.57 26.28 -3.75
CA PRO A 224 34.21 26.41 -3.25
C PRO A 224 33.56 25.03 -3.21
N ARG A 225 33.37 24.50 -1.99
CA ARG A 225 32.66 23.23 -1.76
C ARG A 225 31.32 23.28 -2.45
N SER A 226 30.86 22.19 -3.06
CA SER A 226 29.53 22.16 -3.69
C SER A 226 28.42 22.41 -2.65
N SER A 227 27.21 22.77 -3.09
CA SER A 227 26.09 22.99 -2.15
C SER A 227 25.76 21.74 -1.33
N LEU A 228 25.98 20.54 -1.86
CA LEU A 228 25.81 19.28 -1.12
C LEU A 228 26.92 19.01 -0.10
N GLU A 229 28.14 19.47 -0.37
CA GLU A 229 29.27 19.34 0.56
C GLU A 229 29.20 20.30 1.75
N ARG A 230 28.25 21.24 1.73
CA ARG A 230 27.98 22.19 2.82
C ARG A 230 26.78 21.81 3.69
N LEU A 231 26.12 20.68 3.42
CA LEU A 231 25.01 20.20 4.24
C LEU A 231 25.50 19.92 5.66
N ASP A 232 24.73 20.37 6.65
CA ASP A 232 25.03 20.17 8.06
C ASP A 232 24.34 18.91 8.59
N PHE A 233 25.14 17.86 8.81
CA PHE A 233 24.73 16.58 9.42
C PHE A 233 25.08 16.51 10.91
N SER A 234 25.22 17.65 11.59
CA SER A 234 25.58 17.72 13.01
C SER A 234 24.62 16.97 13.94
N THR A 235 23.39 16.72 13.50
CA THR A 235 22.37 15.99 14.25
C THR A 235 21.68 14.95 13.37
N CYS A 236 21.42 13.78 13.92
CA CYS A 236 20.47 12.81 13.36
C CYS A 236 19.65 12.18 14.49
N ARG A 237 18.48 12.77 14.77
CA ARG A 237 17.71 12.50 15.98
C ARG A 237 17.34 11.02 16.13
N VAL A 238 16.97 10.34 15.03
CA VAL A 238 16.60 8.92 15.03
C VAL A 238 17.79 8.02 15.37
N LEU A 239 19.00 8.34 14.89
CA LEU A 239 20.20 7.54 15.16
C LEU A 239 20.83 7.85 16.52
N GLU A 240 20.59 9.04 17.05
CA GLU A 240 21.06 9.46 18.38
C GLU A 240 20.15 8.96 19.50
N GLN A 241 18.82 9.01 19.29
CA GLN A 241 17.83 8.78 20.33
C GLN A 241 17.16 7.41 20.27
N LEU A 242 17.32 6.62 19.20
CA LEU A 242 16.80 5.25 19.12
C LEU A 242 17.94 4.23 19.00
N PRO A 243 17.78 3.00 19.51
CA PRO A 243 18.86 2.01 19.44
C PRO A 243 19.14 1.57 18.00
N VAL A 244 20.43 1.54 17.66
CA VAL A 244 20.97 1.10 16.38
C VAL A 244 21.77 -0.19 16.57
N ASP A 245 21.43 -1.23 15.80
CA ASP A 245 22.19 -2.46 15.75
C ASP A 245 23.42 -2.30 14.84
N SER A 246 24.59 -2.22 15.46
CA SER A 246 25.88 -2.07 14.78
C SER A 246 26.49 -3.39 14.30
N LYS A 247 25.79 -4.53 14.49
CA LYS A 247 26.29 -5.84 14.05
C LYS A 247 26.29 -5.95 12.53
N LEU A 248 27.48 -5.95 11.95
CA LEU A 248 27.71 -6.44 10.59
C LEU A 248 28.10 -7.93 10.68
N HIS A 249 27.43 -8.82 9.96
CA HIS A 249 27.77 -10.25 9.99
C HIS A 249 29.18 -10.49 9.44
N GLU A 250 30.02 -11.16 10.23
CA GLU A 250 31.37 -11.55 9.84
C GLU A 250 31.35 -12.36 8.53
N GLY A 251 31.96 -11.81 7.48
CA GLY A 251 32.21 -12.49 6.21
C GLY A 251 31.24 -12.18 5.05
N VAL A 252 30.04 -11.64 5.30
CA VAL A 252 29.14 -11.16 4.24
C VAL A 252 28.30 -9.97 4.76
N PRO A 253 28.58 -8.73 4.35
CA PRO A 253 27.76 -7.58 4.71
C PRO A 253 26.30 -7.76 4.27
N ASN A 254 25.35 -7.35 5.10
CA ASN A 254 23.92 -7.23 4.76
C ASN A 254 23.21 -8.54 4.38
N GLN A 255 23.49 -9.64 5.09
CA GLN A 255 22.65 -10.83 5.02
C GLN A 255 21.30 -10.63 5.74
N PRO A 256 20.19 -11.16 5.19
CA PRO A 256 18.88 -11.11 5.84
C PRO A 256 18.89 -11.76 7.22
N ARG A 257 18.45 -11.02 8.25
CA ARG A 257 18.42 -11.51 9.64
C ARG A 257 17.41 -10.76 10.51
N PRO A 258 16.95 -11.37 11.62
CA PRO A 258 16.22 -10.63 12.63
C PRO A 258 17.10 -9.57 13.31
N VAL A 259 16.48 -8.46 13.70
CA VAL A 259 17.09 -7.33 14.43
C VAL A 259 16.27 -7.07 15.69
N PRO A 260 16.47 -7.86 16.77
CA PRO A 260 15.78 -7.64 18.03
C PRO A 260 16.40 -6.46 18.81
N ASN A 261 15.59 -5.78 19.62
CA ASN A 261 15.99 -4.72 20.55
C ASN A 261 16.63 -3.48 19.90
N ALA A 262 16.40 -3.26 18.60
CA ALA A 262 16.84 -2.07 17.87
C ALA A 262 15.80 -1.64 16.85
N VAL A 263 15.79 -0.34 16.54
CA VAL A 263 14.88 0.26 15.54
C VAL A 263 15.62 0.45 14.22
N TYR A 264 16.93 0.64 14.25
CA TYR A 264 17.76 0.75 13.05
C TYR A 264 18.89 -0.28 13.07
N ALA A 265 19.45 -0.59 11.90
CA ALA A 265 20.68 -1.36 11.77
C ALA A 265 21.66 -0.62 10.86
N THR A 266 22.94 -0.54 11.25
CA THR A 266 23.98 0.06 10.41
C THR A 266 24.20 -0.80 9.16
N VAL A 267 24.27 -0.16 7.99
CA VAL A 267 24.45 -0.85 6.70
C VAL A 267 25.45 -0.11 5.81
N PRO A 268 26.37 -0.81 5.14
CA PRO A 268 27.15 -0.20 4.07
C PRO A 268 26.30 -0.01 2.81
N ILE A 269 26.56 1.09 2.10
CA ILE A 269 26.05 1.33 0.75
C ILE A 269 26.75 0.39 -0.24
N GLN A 270 26.00 -0.07 -1.25
CA GLN A 270 26.52 -0.70 -2.46
C GLN A 270 26.48 0.35 -3.59
N PRO A 271 27.63 0.95 -3.96
CA PRO A 271 27.68 1.96 -5.01
C PRO A 271 27.05 1.51 -6.33
N LEU A 272 26.57 2.48 -7.10
CA LEU A 272 26.26 2.30 -8.52
C LEU A 272 27.51 2.56 -9.36
N ALA A 273 27.72 1.77 -10.40
CA ALA A 273 28.74 2.00 -11.43
C ALA A 273 28.33 3.16 -12.34
N ASN A 274 29.23 4.11 -12.58
CA ASN A 274 29.02 5.25 -13.49
C ASN A 274 27.62 5.89 -13.39
N PRO A 275 27.22 6.39 -12.19
CA PRO A 275 25.89 6.94 -12.00
C PRO A 275 25.70 8.24 -12.82
N GLU A 276 24.54 8.36 -13.46
CA GLU A 276 24.11 9.57 -14.15
C GLU A 276 22.87 10.16 -13.47
N THR A 277 22.75 11.49 -13.47
CA THR A 277 21.58 12.16 -12.90
C THR A 277 20.45 12.26 -13.94
N VAL A 278 19.29 11.69 -13.61
CA VAL A 278 18.11 11.69 -14.46
C VAL A 278 17.35 13.02 -14.30
N CYS A 279 16.90 13.28 -13.08
CA CYS A 279 16.16 14.48 -12.72
C CYS A 279 16.40 14.86 -11.25
N VAL A 280 16.15 16.13 -10.93
CA VAL A 280 16.22 16.73 -9.59
C VAL A 280 15.00 17.61 -9.34
N SER A 281 14.60 17.74 -8.08
CA SER A 281 13.60 18.72 -7.63
C SER A 281 14.29 19.85 -6.87
N PRO A 282 14.45 21.04 -7.48
CA PRO A 282 14.98 22.20 -6.78
C PRO A 282 14.17 22.56 -5.52
N ARG A 283 12.84 22.34 -5.55
CA ARG A 283 11.95 22.60 -4.41
C ARG A 283 12.23 21.66 -3.24
N ALA A 284 12.49 20.38 -3.50
CA ALA A 284 12.83 19.43 -2.44
C ALA A 284 14.19 19.76 -1.81
N PHE A 285 15.20 20.13 -2.61
CA PHE A 285 16.51 20.51 -2.09
C PHE A 285 16.52 21.76 -1.20
N ARG A 286 15.55 22.67 -1.35
CA ARG A 286 15.40 23.82 -0.43
C ARG A 286 15.12 23.38 1.01
N LEU A 287 14.50 22.22 1.22
CA LEU A 287 14.29 21.66 2.56
C LEU A 287 15.62 21.40 3.27
N LEU A 288 16.66 21.07 2.51
CA LEU A 288 18.02 20.83 3.01
C LEU A 288 18.87 22.11 3.11
N GLY A 289 18.27 23.29 2.91
CA GLY A 289 18.98 24.57 2.96
C GLY A 289 19.73 24.94 1.67
N VAL A 290 19.52 24.21 0.57
CA VAL A 290 20.07 24.55 -0.75
C VAL A 290 19.16 25.58 -1.43
N ILE A 291 19.31 26.85 -1.04
CA ILE A 291 18.38 27.94 -1.39
C ILE A 291 18.57 28.43 -2.84
N ASP A 292 19.82 28.48 -3.32
CA ASP A 292 20.15 28.94 -4.68
C ASP A 292 19.64 27.99 -5.79
N GLY A 293 19.03 26.87 -5.39
CA GLY A 293 18.55 25.84 -6.30
C GLY A 293 19.66 24.94 -6.84
N ILE A 294 19.26 23.96 -7.64
CA ILE A 294 20.16 23.09 -8.38
C ILE A 294 19.98 23.38 -9.86
N ASP A 295 21.08 23.75 -10.50
CA ASP A 295 21.14 24.08 -11.92
C ASP A 295 21.52 22.83 -12.72
N TYR A 296 20.63 22.40 -13.62
CA TYR A 296 20.83 21.21 -14.45
C TYR A 296 22.08 21.31 -15.32
N ASP A 297 22.44 22.51 -15.80
CA ASP A 297 23.59 22.73 -16.67
C ASP A 297 24.93 22.62 -15.91
N LYS A 298 24.88 22.58 -14.57
CA LYS A 298 26.04 22.47 -13.69
C LYS A 298 26.14 21.12 -12.98
N LEU A 299 25.27 20.18 -13.30
CA LEU A 299 25.33 18.83 -12.72
C LEU A 299 26.49 18.05 -13.32
N ASP A 300 27.41 17.62 -12.46
CA ASP A 300 28.56 16.82 -12.84
C ASP A 300 28.47 15.38 -12.31
N GLU A 301 29.46 14.57 -12.64
CA GLU A 301 29.57 13.19 -12.15
C GLU A 301 29.62 13.13 -10.63
N THR A 302 30.27 14.11 -9.98
CA THR A 302 30.37 14.15 -8.52
C THR A 302 29.00 14.32 -7.87
N PHE A 303 28.13 15.16 -8.46
CA PHE A 303 26.74 15.28 -8.02
C PHE A 303 26.01 13.94 -8.11
N ALA A 304 26.11 13.25 -9.26
CA ALA A 304 25.47 11.96 -9.47
C ALA A 304 25.96 10.91 -8.46
N GLN A 305 27.26 10.90 -8.15
CA GLN A 305 27.84 10.02 -7.13
C GLN A 305 27.32 10.31 -5.72
N TYR A 306 27.08 11.58 -5.36
CA TYR A 306 26.49 11.92 -4.05
C TYR A 306 25.04 11.47 -3.93
N VAL A 307 24.21 11.77 -4.93
CA VAL A 307 22.77 11.44 -4.89
C VAL A 307 22.48 9.96 -5.10
N SER A 308 23.39 9.20 -5.71
CA SER A 308 23.30 7.74 -5.79
C SER A 308 23.80 7.02 -4.52
N GLY A 309 24.58 7.72 -3.69
CA GLY A 309 25.33 7.14 -2.57
C GLY A 309 26.65 6.48 -2.97
N SER A 310 27.04 6.50 -4.25
CA SER A 310 28.36 6.01 -4.69
C SER A 310 29.51 6.79 -4.06
N ARG A 311 29.26 8.02 -3.61
CA ARG A 311 30.16 8.83 -2.79
C ARG A 311 29.43 9.30 -1.53
N ARG A 312 30.06 9.12 -0.37
CA ARG A 312 29.50 9.56 0.92
C ARG A 312 29.46 11.09 1.00
N LEU A 313 28.31 11.64 1.38
CA LEU A 313 28.16 13.06 1.67
C LEU A 313 29.06 13.45 2.86
N PRO A 314 29.87 14.52 2.75
CA PRO A 314 30.73 14.94 3.86
C PRO A 314 29.91 15.20 5.13
N GLY A 315 30.36 14.66 6.25
CA GLY A 315 29.70 14.83 7.56
C GLY A 315 28.53 13.89 7.82
N SER A 316 27.97 13.20 6.82
CA SER A 316 26.85 12.28 7.05
C SER A 316 27.27 11.13 7.98
N PRO A 317 26.40 10.63 8.89
CA PRO A 317 26.69 9.45 9.70
C PRO A 317 26.88 8.18 8.85
N GLU A 318 27.25 7.07 9.52
CA GLU A 318 27.21 5.76 8.86
C GLU A 318 25.77 5.43 8.45
N PRO A 319 25.53 4.98 7.21
CA PRO A 319 24.17 4.71 6.76
C PRO A 319 23.47 3.65 7.61
N ALA A 320 22.17 3.79 7.76
CA ALA A 320 21.35 2.90 8.56
C ALA A 320 20.06 2.51 7.84
N ALA A 321 19.55 1.32 8.11
CA ALA A 321 18.27 0.84 7.59
C ALA A 321 17.28 0.68 8.74
N HIS A 322 16.05 1.15 8.55
CA HIS A 322 14.98 1.08 9.56
C HIS A 322 14.40 -0.33 9.63
N ALA A 323 14.36 -0.93 10.82
CA ALA A 323 13.61 -2.15 11.10
C ALA A 323 12.14 -1.82 11.36
N TYR A 324 11.23 -2.54 10.74
CA TYR A 324 9.80 -2.46 11.03
C TYR A 324 9.12 -3.80 10.71
N CYS A 325 7.89 -3.99 11.18
CA CYS A 325 7.00 -5.07 10.76
C CYS A 325 5.86 -4.50 9.90
N GLY A 326 4.89 -5.32 9.54
CA GLY A 326 3.72 -4.86 8.80
C GLY A 326 2.63 -5.93 8.69
N HIS A 327 1.38 -5.52 8.57
CA HIS A 327 0.29 -6.34 8.04
C HIS A 327 0.20 -6.13 6.54
N GLN A 328 0.60 -7.14 5.77
CA GLN A 328 0.53 -7.12 4.32
C GLN A 328 -0.76 -7.81 3.86
N PHE A 329 -1.59 -7.08 3.13
CA PHE A 329 -2.91 -7.55 2.68
C PHE A 329 -3.80 -8.10 3.81
N GLY A 330 -3.67 -7.53 5.01
CA GLY A 330 -4.45 -7.90 6.20
C GLY A 330 -3.81 -8.98 7.09
N TYR A 331 -2.70 -9.60 6.67
CA TYR A 331 -2.01 -10.63 7.44
C TYR A 331 -0.69 -10.11 7.99
N PHE A 332 -0.40 -10.42 9.25
CA PHE A 332 0.85 -10.00 9.87
C PHE A 332 2.06 -10.71 9.24
N SER A 333 3.00 -9.93 8.70
CA SER A 333 4.15 -10.46 7.96
C SER A 333 5.37 -10.78 8.83
N GLY A 334 5.37 -10.42 10.11
CA GLY A 334 6.58 -10.43 10.94
C GLY A 334 7.57 -9.34 10.50
N GLN A 335 8.86 -9.53 10.77
CA GLN A 335 9.87 -8.53 10.45
C GLN A 335 9.99 -8.26 8.93
N LEU A 336 9.86 -6.99 8.59
CA LEU A 336 10.15 -6.39 7.29
C LEU A 336 11.38 -5.49 7.45
N GLY A 337 11.24 -4.19 7.22
CA GLY A 337 12.31 -3.20 7.29
C GLY A 337 12.68 -2.64 5.92
N ASP A 338 13.55 -1.63 5.94
CA ASP A 338 14.10 -0.97 4.76
C ASP A 338 14.97 -1.94 3.96
N GLY A 339 14.34 -2.75 3.11
CA GLY A 339 15.01 -3.82 2.36
C GLY A 339 15.86 -3.35 1.17
N ALA A 340 15.72 -2.10 0.77
CA ALA A 340 16.48 -1.47 -0.31
C ALA A 340 16.66 0.04 -0.05
N ALA A 341 16.47 0.47 1.20
CA ALA A 341 16.49 1.87 1.59
C ALA A 341 17.50 2.09 2.73
N MET A 342 18.14 3.25 2.74
CA MET A 342 19.21 3.58 3.67
C MET A 342 19.11 5.04 4.05
N LEU A 343 18.92 5.32 5.34
CA LEU A 343 19.03 6.64 5.94
C LEU A 343 20.50 7.07 5.91
N LEU A 344 20.78 8.22 5.31
CA LEU A 344 22.11 8.84 5.29
C LEU A 344 22.36 9.76 6.47
N GLY A 345 21.30 10.28 7.08
CA GLY A 345 21.36 11.28 8.13
C GLY A 345 20.16 12.22 8.05
N GLU A 346 20.28 13.34 8.74
CA GLU A 346 19.26 14.37 8.82
C GLU A 346 19.89 15.74 8.62
N VAL A 347 19.18 16.65 7.95
CA VAL A 347 19.58 18.04 7.76
C VAL A 347 18.34 18.91 7.93
N ASN A 348 18.43 19.98 8.72
CA ASN A 348 17.31 20.91 8.98
C ASN A 348 16.00 20.23 9.43
N GLY A 349 16.09 19.13 10.20
CA GLY A 349 14.90 18.39 10.61
C GLY A 349 14.36 17.40 9.58
N ILE A 350 15.06 17.20 8.47
CA ILE A 350 14.62 16.36 7.36
C ILE A 350 15.57 15.17 7.22
N GLU A 351 15.03 13.97 7.40
CA GLU A 351 15.72 12.70 7.14
C GLU A 351 15.99 12.55 5.63
N ILE A 352 17.22 12.18 5.27
CA ILE A 352 17.64 11.91 3.90
C ILE A 352 17.81 10.40 3.73
N GLN A 353 17.01 9.78 2.86
CA GLN A 353 17.06 8.34 2.60
C GLN A 353 17.36 8.06 1.12
N LEU A 354 18.28 7.14 0.84
CA LEU A 354 18.49 6.59 -0.50
C LEU A 354 17.71 5.29 -0.66
N LYS A 355 16.99 5.13 -1.77
CA LYS A 355 16.26 3.90 -2.10
C LYS A 355 16.78 3.32 -3.41
N GLY A 356 17.44 2.16 -3.33
CA GLY A 356 18.14 1.47 -4.43
C GLY A 356 19.63 1.25 -4.19
N SER A 357 20.17 1.73 -3.07
CA SER A 357 21.62 1.75 -2.78
C SER A 357 22.16 0.47 -2.14
N GLY A 358 21.45 -0.66 -2.27
CA GLY A 358 21.98 -1.99 -1.97
C GLY A 358 21.19 -2.80 -0.93
N LYS A 359 21.69 -4.00 -0.68
CA LYS A 359 21.10 -4.92 0.31
C LYS A 359 21.24 -4.40 1.74
N THR A 360 20.31 -4.80 2.58
CA THR A 360 20.27 -4.57 4.03
C THR A 360 19.90 -5.88 4.75
N PRO A 361 20.00 -5.95 6.08
CA PRO A 361 19.42 -7.04 6.89
C PRO A 361 17.94 -7.34 6.63
N PHE A 362 17.24 -6.43 5.95
CA PHE A 362 15.80 -6.48 5.69
C PHE A 362 15.46 -6.82 4.24
N SER A 363 16.45 -7.03 3.37
CA SER A 363 16.21 -7.33 1.94
C SER A 363 15.47 -8.63 1.69
N ARG A 364 15.40 -9.55 2.67
CA ARG A 364 14.82 -10.89 2.51
C ARG A 364 15.44 -11.57 1.28
N THR A 365 14.65 -11.94 0.28
CA THR A 365 15.12 -12.55 -0.97
C THR A 365 15.45 -11.52 -2.06
N ALA A 366 15.21 -10.23 -1.83
CA ALA A 366 15.44 -9.17 -2.81
C ALA A 366 16.93 -8.81 -2.94
N ASP A 367 17.25 -8.13 -4.04
CA ASP A 367 18.62 -7.71 -4.38
C ASP A 367 19.03 -6.36 -3.77
N GLY A 368 18.12 -5.63 -3.13
CA GLY A 368 18.38 -4.31 -2.56
C GLY A 368 18.48 -3.19 -3.60
N ARG A 369 18.15 -3.46 -4.87
CA ARG A 369 18.19 -2.50 -5.97
C ARG A 369 16.79 -2.05 -6.40
N LYS A 370 16.71 -0.83 -6.91
CA LYS A 370 15.53 -0.30 -7.62
C LYS A 370 15.86 -0.10 -9.09
N VAL A 371 14.83 0.03 -9.90
CA VAL A 371 14.94 0.18 -11.36
C VAL A 371 14.40 1.52 -11.80
N LEU A 372 14.89 2.01 -12.94
CA LEU A 372 14.63 3.36 -13.44
C LEU A 372 13.14 3.74 -13.48
N ARG A 373 12.29 2.86 -14.02
CA ARG A 373 10.84 3.09 -14.06
C ARG A 373 10.23 3.35 -12.68
N SER A 374 10.65 2.59 -11.67
CA SER A 374 10.09 2.66 -10.32
C SER A 374 10.53 3.93 -9.59
N THR A 375 11.79 4.34 -9.79
CA THR A 375 12.35 5.55 -9.18
C THR A 375 11.79 6.81 -9.83
N ILE A 376 11.60 6.84 -11.15
CA ILE A 376 10.94 7.96 -11.85
C ILE A 376 9.49 8.13 -11.38
N ARG A 377 8.72 7.03 -11.29
CA ARG A 377 7.34 7.07 -10.80
C ARG A 377 7.24 7.59 -9.37
N GLU A 378 8.08 7.08 -8.47
CA GLU A 378 8.13 7.52 -7.08
C GLU A 378 8.50 9.00 -6.98
N PHE A 379 9.51 9.44 -7.73
CA PHE A 379 9.93 10.84 -7.78
C PHE A 379 8.84 11.78 -8.29
N LEU A 380 8.26 11.49 -9.47
CA LEU A 380 7.21 12.33 -10.06
C LEU A 380 5.96 12.39 -9.18
N CYS A 381 5.54 11.27 -8.60
CA CYS A 381 4.33 11.23 -7.79
C CYS A 381 4.52 11.96 -6.46
N SER A 382 5.67 11.79 -5.81
CA SER A 382 6.05 12.51 -4.61
C SER A 382 5.96 14.03 -4.81
N GLU A 383 6.61 14.55 -5.85
CA GLU A 383 6.63 16.00 -6.10
C GLU A 383 5.27 16.52 -6.58
N HIS A 384 4.53 15.72 -7.34
CA HIS A 384 3.18 16.08 -7.77
C HIS A 384 2.18 16.12 -6.61
N MET A 385 2.22 15.14 -5.70
CA MET A 385 1.36 15.14 -4.51
C MET A 385 1.63 16.35 -3.62
N HIS A 386 2.90 16.75 -3.49
CA HIS A 386 3.25 18.00 -2.81
C HIS A 386 2.67 19.23 -3.52
N ALA A 387 2.76 19.30 -4.85
CA ALA A 387 2.21 20.40 -5.63
C ALA A 387 0.67 20.48 -5.60
N LEU A 388 0.00 19.34 -5.40
CA LEU A 388 -1.44 19.25 -5.13
C LEU A 388 -1.81 19.69 -3.70
N GLY A 389 -0.83 19.97 -2.84
CA GLY A 389 -1.04 20.33 -1.43
C GLY A 389 -1.37 19.14 -0.54
N ILE A 390 -1.03 17.92 -0.95
CA ILE A 390 -1.26 16.69 -0.18
C ILE A 390 0.02 16.31 0.58
N PRO A 391 -0.04 16.03 1.90
CA PRO A 391 1.10 15.59 2.68
C PRO A 391 1.76 14.35 2.08
N THR A 392 3.09 14.40 1.94
CA THR A 392 3.87 13.37 1.26
C THR A 392 5.35 13.45 1.57
N THR A 393 6.02 12.29 1.58
CA THR A 393 7.47 12.24 1.44
C THR A 393 7.89 12.92 0.15
N ARG A 394 9.02 13.64 0.17
CA ARG A 394 9.56 14.41 -0.96
C ARG A 394 10.64 13.63 -1.69
N ALA A 395 10.90 13.96 -2.95
CA ALA A 395 11.91 13.30 -3.76
C ALA A 395 12.87 14.33 -4.36
N ALA A 396 14.14 14.26 -3.96
CA ALA A 396 15.12 15.29 -4.31
C ALA A 396 15.82 15.03 -5.64
N ALA A 397 16.18 13.77 -5.92
CA ALA A 397 16.90 13.41 -7.14
C ALA A 397 16.68 11.95 -7.52
N VAL A 398 16.86 11.65 -8.81
CA VAL A 398 16.96 10.29 -9.36
C VAL A 398 18.30 10.17 -10.08
N SER A 399 19.01 9.08 -9.81
CA SER A 399 20.22 8.68 -10.53
C SER A 399 20.09 7.26 -11.08
N VAL A 400 20.71 6.99 -12.21
CA VAL A 400 20.68 5.69 -12.90
C VAL A 400 22.09 5.19 -13.19
N SER A 401 22.26 3.88 -13.22
CA SER A 401 23.40 3.22 -13.85
C SER A 401 22.89 2.32 -14.97
N PHE A 402 23.36 2.55 -16.20
CA PHE A 402 23.06 1.69 -17.35
C PHE A 402 23.92 0.42 -17.39
N GLU A 403 25.00 0.38 -16.60
CA GLU A 403 25.89 -0.77 -16.48
C GLU A 403 25.38 -1.78 -15.46
N ASP A 404 24.90 -1.30 -14.32
CA ASP A 404 24.30 -2.14 -13.29
C ASP A 404 22.88 -2.52 -13.70
N LYS A 405 22.65 -3.81 -13.97
CA LYS A 405 21.35 -4.34 -14.38
C LYS A 405 20.84 -5.40 -13.42
N VAL A 406 19.53 -5.41 -13.23
CA VAL A 406 18.83 -6.40 -12.41
C VAL A 406 17.67 -7.03 -13.16
N LEU A 407 17.43 -8.31 -12.89
CA LEU A 407 16.34 -9.05 -13.52
C LEU A 407 15.01 -8.68 -12.84
N ARG A 408 14.01 -8.30 -13.62
CA ARG A 408 12.65 -7.98 -13.17
C ARG A 408 11.63 -8.56 -14.12
N ASP A 409 10.54 -9.07 -13.57
CA ASP A 409 9.35 -9.42 -14.34
C ASP A 409 8.33 -8.29 -14.19
N ILE A 410 8.25 -7.42 -15.20
CA ILE A 410 7.46 -6.18 -15.14
C ILE A 410 5.97 -6.50 -15.00
N ASN A 411 5.49 -7.53 -15.68
CA ASN A 411 4.07 -7.88 -15.72
C ASN A 411 3.72 -9.08 -14.83
N TYR A 412 4.69 -9.65 -14.12
CA TYR A 412 4.58 -10.95 -13.44
C TYR A 412 4.04 -12.06 -14.36
N ASP A 413 4.39 -12.02 -15.65
CA ASP A 413 3.91 -12.95 -16.68
C ASP A 413 4.91 -14.07 -17.00
N GLY A 414 6.00 -14.14 -16.24
CA GLY A 414 7.13 -15.05 -16.42
C GLY A 414 8.20 -14.54 -17.38
N ASN A 415 8.01 -13.38 -18.04
CA ASN A 415 8.96 -12.84 -19.01
C ASN A 415 9.88 -11.78 -18.39
N ALA A 416 10.75 -12.23 -17.49
CA ALA A 416 11.70 -11.36 -16.83
C ALA A 416 12.73 -10.75 -17.80
N LYS A 417 13.02 -9.46 -17.62
CA LYS A 417 13.98 -8.67 -18.41
C LYS A 417 14.98 -7.99 -17.50
N PHE A 418 16.16 -7.71 -18.05
CA PHE A 418 17.15 -6.89 -17.36
C PHE A 418 16.76 -5.42 -17.47
N GLU A 419 16.63 -4.77 -16.32
CA GLU A 419 16.37 -3.33 -16.20
C GLU A 419 17.58 -2.64 -15.57
N SER A 420 17.86 -1.41 -15.99
CA SER A 420 18.90 -0.56 -15.41
C SER A 420 18.57 -0.22 -13.97
N THR A 421 19.56 -0.29 -13.09
CA THR A 421 19.39 0.06 -11.69
C THR A 421 19.38 1.57 -11.49
N ALA A 422 18.60 2.02 -10.51
CA ALA A 422 18.46 3.42 -10.18
C ALA A 422 18.31 3.62 -8.68
N VAL A 423 18.59 4.84 -8.24
CA VAL A 423 18.44 5.31 -6.86
C VAL A 423 17.57 6.57 -6.88
N VAL A 424 16.65 6.65 -5.92
CA VAL A 424 15.91 7.89 -5.62
C VAL A 424 16.30 8.39 -4.24
N VAL A 425 16.55 9.71 -4.14
CA VAL A 425 16.76 10.42 -2.87
C VAL A 425 15.41 10.84 -2.33
N ARG A 426 15.01 10.28 -1.20
CA ARG A 426 13.76 10.58 -0.49
C ARG A 426 14.05 11.46 0.70
N LEU A 427 13.17 12.43 0.94
CA LEU A 427 13.22 13.35 2.06
C LEU A 427 11.91 13.29 2.84
N ALA A 428 11.97 13.29 4.16
CA ALA A 428 10.79 13.35 5.03
C ALA A 428 11.16 13.94 6.39
N GLU A 429 10.19 14.47 7.14
CA GLU A 429 10.42 14.77 8.56
C GLU A 429 10.75 13.48 9.32
N THR A 430 10.08 12.37 8.97
CA THR A 430 10.46 11.04 9.43
C THR A 430 9.97 9.91 8.52
N PHE A 431 10.73 8.81 8.47
CA PHE A 431 10.31 7.56 7.84
C PHE A 431 9.72 6.52 8.82
N ILE A 432 9.37 6.94 10.05
CA ILE A 432 8.64 6.09 11.02
C ILE A 432 7.23 5.78 10.50
N ARG A 433 6.82 4.51 10.63
CA ARG A 433 5.57 3.96 10.08
C ARG A 433 4.72 3.36 11.19
N PHE A 434 3.45 3.04 10.92
CA PHE A 434 2.65 2.25 11.87
C PHE A 434 3.32 0.89 12.14
N GLY A 435 3.86 0.27 11.09
CA GLY A 435 4.64 -0.96 11.17
C GLY A 435 5.87 -0.92 12.09
N SER A 436 6.42 0.26 12.40
CA SER A 436 7.53 0.42 13.35
C SER A 436 7.12 0.00 14.77
N PHE A 437 5.89 0.30 15.16
CA PHE A 437 5.33 -0.10 16.46
C PHE A 437 4.95 -1.59 16.48
N GLU A 438 4.78 -2.21 15.31
CA GLU A 438 4.51 -3.64 15.19
C GLU A 438 5.76 -4.52 15.39
N LEU A 439 6.95 -3.91 15.56
CA LEU A 439 8.16 -4.62 16.02
C LEU A 439 7.97 -5.34 17.37
N PHE A 440 7.08 -4.81 18.20
CA PHE A 440 6.81 -5.29 19.56
C PHE A 440 5.60 -6.23 19.63
N LYS A 441 4.94 -6.49 18.49
CA LYS A 441 3.73 -7.32 18.43
C LYS A 441 4.06 -8.75 18.92
N PRO A 442 3.29 -9.29 19.88
CA PRO A 442 3.43 -10.69 20.30
C PRO A 442 3.03 -11.65 19.17
N ILE A 443 3.06 -12.95 19.43
CA ILE A 443 2.67 -13.97 18.44
C ILE A 443 1.24 -13.69 17.96
N ASP A 444 1.12 -13.45 16.66
CA ASP A 444 -0.13 -13.27 15.95
C ASP A 444 -0.85 -14.62 15.86
N SER A 445 -2.11 -14.66 16.30
CA SER A 445 -2.89 -15.89 16.41
C SER A 445 -3.22 -16.52 15.05
N ILE A 446 -3.23 -15.73 13.97
CA ILE A 446 -3.58 -16.18 12.62
C ILE A 446 -2.34 -16.71 11.90
N THR A 447 -1.25 -15.94 11.91
CA THR A 447 -0.06 -16.23 11.12
C THR A 447 1.01 -16.99 11.89
N GLY A 448 0.94 -17.01 13.23
CA GLY A 448 1.96 -17.57 14.12
C GLY A 448 3.26 -16.76 14.15
N ARG A 449 3.32 -15.59 13.48
CA ARG A 449 4.49 -14.72 13.43
C ARG A 449 4.50 -13.75 14.60
N SER A 450 5.67 -13.31 15.02
CA SER A 450 5.84 -12.25 16.04
C SER A 450 6.83 -11.20 15.54
N GLY A 451 6.77 -10.00 16.14
CA GLY A 451 7.80 -8.99 15.93
C GLY A 451 9.12 -9.41 16.60
N PRO A 452 10.28 -8.98 16.08
CA PRO A 452 11.59 -9.38 16.59
C PRO A 452 11.86 -8.85 18.01
N SER A 453 11.15 -7.79 18.43
CA SER A 453 11.29 -7.15 19.75
C SER A 453 10.05 -7.39 20.62
N ALA A 454 9.30 -8.48 20.38
CA ALA A 454 8.13 -8.82 21.16
C ALA A 454 8.46 -8.90 22.66
N GLY A 455 7.71 -8.13 23.47
CA GLY A 455 7.90 -8.04 24.93
C GLY A 455 8.86 -6.93 25.40
N ASP A 456 9.57 -6.24 24.51
CA ASP A 456 10.40 -5.09 24.87
C ASP A 456 9.57 -3.80 25.00
N MET A 457 8.78 -3.72 26.08
CA MET A 457 7.89 -2.57 26.32
C MET A 457 8.65 -1.28 26.64
N LYS A 458 9.90 -1.38 27.09
CA LYS A 458 10.74 -0.21 27.35
C LYS A 458 11.12 0.47 26.04
N LEU A 459 11.51 -0.31 25.04
CA LEU A 459 11.84 0.22 23.73
C LEU A 459 10.59 0.72 22.99
N LEU A 460 9.44 0.05 23.13
CA LEU A 460 8.17 0.55 22.59
C LEU A 460 7.84 1.94 23.16
N ARG A 461 7.87 2.09 24.50
CA ARG A 461 7.64 3.38 25.15
C ARG A 461 8.61 4.45 24.65
N ARG A 462 9.91 4.14 24.60
CA ARG A 462 10.93 5.04 24.06
C ARG A 462 10.64 5.48 22.62
N LEU A 463 10.17 4.58 21.76
CA LEU A 463 9.80 4.92 20.39
C LEU A 463 8.58 5.85 20.33
N VAL A 464 7.56 5.60 21.16
CA VAL A 464 6.38 6.46 21.27
C VAL A 464 6.75 7.84 21.77
N ASP A 465 7.50 7.92 22.88
CA ASP A 465 7.95 9.19 23.46
C ASP A 465 8.79 9.98 22.47
N PHE A 466 9.73 9.32 21.78
CA PHE A 466 10.53 9.93 20.73
C PHE A 466 9.66 10.55 19.63
N VAL A 467 8.65 9.83 19.13
CA VAL A 467 7.75 10.36 18.10
C VAL A 467 6.95 11.55 18.61
N ILE A 468 6.48 11.49 19.86
CA ILE A 468 5.70 12.59 20.42
C ILE A 468 6.55 13.82 20.62
N GLU A 469 7.73 13.69 21.24
CA GLU A 469 8.65 14.79 21.51
C GLU A 469 9.11 15.49 20.23
N ASN A 470 9.32 14.74 19.14
CA ASN A 470 9.88 15.32 17.92
C ASN A 470 8.81 15.82 16.93
N TYR A 471 7.60 15.25 16.93
CA TYR A 471 6.61 15.49 15.85
C TYR A 471 5.19 15.84 16.34
N TYR A 472 4.89 15.67 17.62
CA TYR A 472 3.56 15.92 18.20
C TYR A 472 3.58 16.72 19.50
N GLU A 473 4.72 17.30 19.87
CA GLU A 473 4.87 17.97 21.16
C GLU A 473 3.86 19.11 21.29
N ALA A 474 3.66 19.90 20.23
CA ALA A 474 2.71 21.00 20.23
C ALA A 474 1.26 20.53 20.42
N GLU A 475 0.85 19.45 19.77
CA GLU A 475 -0.50 18.89 19.87
C GLU A 475 -0.76 18.18 21.20
N CYS A 476 0.28 17.63 21.82
CA CYS A 476 0.22 16.87 23.07
C CYS A 476 0.51 17.73 24.33
N ALA A 477 1.17 18.88 24.20
CA ALA A 477 1.49 19.77 25.33
C ALA A 477 0.29 20.58 25.85
N GLY A 478 -0.81 20.65 25.10
CA GLY A 478 -1.96 21.52 25.35
C GLY A 478 -2.87 21.17 26.54
N VAL A 479 -2.43 20.36 27.51
CA VAL A 479 -3.21 20.04 28.74
C VAL A 479 -2.60 20.72 29.97
N ASP A 480 -2.15 21.95 29.81
CA ASP A 480 -2.01 22.84 30.96
C ASP A 480 -3.39 23.39 31.36
N GLY A 481 -4.20 22.54 32.01
CA GLY A 481 -5.27 23.00 32.91
C GLY A 481 -4.80 24.21 33.73
N GLY A 482 -5.44 25.35 33.50
CA GLY A 482 -5.04 26.65 34.03
C GLY A 482 -4.97 26.70 35.56
N GLU A 483 -4.12 27.61 36.04
CA GLU A 483 -4.08 28.31 37.35
C GLU A 483 -4.22 27.53 38.68
N GLU A 484 -4.68 26.28 38.76
CA GLU A 484 -4.81 25.52 40.03
C GLU A 484 -3.50 24.85 40.50
N ARG A 485 -2.37 25.14 39.85
CA ARG A 485 -1.14 24.34 39.93
C ARG A 485 -0.09 24.78 40.96
N LYS A 486 -0.45 25.52 42.02
CA LYS A 486 0.53 25.97 43.02
C LYS A 486 0.56 25.22 44.35
N CYS A 487 -0.33 24.27 44.61
CA CYS A 487 -0.38 23.57 45.90
C CYS A 487 -0.74 22.08 45.75
N ILE A 488 0.17 21.24 45.25
CA ILE A 488 -0.05 19.78 45.22
C ILE A 488 1.11 19.07 45.93
N SER A 489 0.79 18.18 46.87
CA SER A 489 1.75 17.41 47.68
C SER A 489 2.45 16.31 46.87
N SER A 490 3.61 15.85 47.32
CA SER A 490 4.46 14.87 46.59
C SER A 490 3.80 13.52 46.29
N ALA A 491 2.74 13.14 47.02
CA ALA A 491 2.00 11.88 46.79
C ALA A 491 0.88 12.02 45.74
N VAL A 492 0.33 13.21 45.56
CA VAL A 492 -0.63 13.50 44.47
C VAL A 492 0.12 13.74 43.16
N ARG A 493 1.38 14.18 43.24
CA ARG A 493 2.26 14.40 42.09
C ARG A 493 2.45 13.15 41.23
N SER A 494 2.64 11.97 41.81
CA SER A 494 2.84 10.73 41.04
C SER A 494 1.59 10.25 40.31
N VAL A 495 0.40 10.44 40.92
CA VAL A 495 -0.88 10.10 40.28
C VAL A 495 -1.21 11.10 39.17
N VAL A 496 -0.94 12.40 39.41
CA VAL A 496 -1.08 13.44 38.38
C VAL A 496 -0.09 13.22 37.23
N GLU A 497 1.13 12.77 37.49
CA GLU A 497 2.12 12.47 36.45
C GLU A 497 1.71 11.25 35.58
N GLU A 498 1.18 10.18 36.17
CA GLU A 498 0.66 9.01 35.42
C GLU A 498 -0.59 9.37 34.59
N ASP A 499 -1.53 10.14 35.15
CA ASP A 499 -2.71 10.59 34.41
C ASP A 499 -2.31 11.48 33.22
N MET A 500 -1.37 12.42 33.41
CA MET A 500 -0.90 13.31 32.35
C MET A 500 -0.21 12.57 31.21
N GLU A 501 0.56 11.51 31.51
CA GLU A 501 1.21 10.67 30.50
C GLU A 501 0.19 9.87 29.68
N SER A 502 -0.84 9.29 30.31
CA SER A 502 -1.95 8.62 29.61
C SER A 502 -2.65 9.57 28.63
N HIS A 503 -2.99 10.78 29.09
CA HIS A 503 -3.64 11.80 28.25
C HIS A 503 -2.74 12.22 27.07
N ARG A 504 -1.42 12.27 27.27
CA ARG A 504 -0.45 12.58 26.22
C ARG A 504 -0.50 11.55 25.09
N TYR A 505 -0.51 10.27 25.42
CA TYR A 505 -0.60 9.19 24.44
C TYR A 505 -1.98 9.13 23.76
N GLU A 506 -3.05 9.40 24.50
CA GLU A 506 -4.41 9.45 23.94
C GLU A 506 -4.51 10.55 22.88
N ARG A 507 -3.99 11.75 23.21
CA ARG A 507 -3.96 12.88 22.28
C ARG A 507 -3.08 12.62 21.07
N PHE A 508 -1.96 11.92 21.26
CA PHE A 508 -1.11 11.47 20.17
C PHE A 508 -1.88 10.56 19.21
N LEU A 509 -2.51 9.50 19.70
CA LEU A 509 -3.30 8.58 18.88
C LEU A 509 -4.43 9.32 18.16
N GLU A 510 -5.17 10.17 18.86
CA GLU A 510 -6.25 10.98 18.26
C GLU A 510 -5.72 11.85 17.12
N THR A 511 -4.58 12.51 17.30
CA THR A 511 -3.99 13.38 16.28
C THR A 511 -3.52 12.57 15.06
N VAL A 512 -2.89 11.41 15.27
CA VAL A 512 -2.50 10.50 14.17
C VAL A 512 -3.74 10.07 13.38
N VAL A 513 -4.79 9.63 14.08
CA VAL A 513 -6.07 9.21 13.48
C VAL A 513 -6.70 10.32 12.65
N GLU A 514 -6.73 11.56 13.17
CA GLU A 514 -7.24 12.72 12.44
C GLU A 514 -6.39 13.07 11.21
N ARG A 515 -5.06 13.02 11.30
CA ARG A 515 -4.16 13.30 10.18
C ARG A 515 -4.35 12.26 9.07
N THR A 516 -4.40 10.97 9.40
CA THR A 516 -4.68 9.89 8.44
C THR A 516 -6.06 10.05 7.80
N ALA A 517 -7.09 10.40 8.56
CA ALA A 517 -8.44 10.62 8.04
C ALA A 517 -8.50 11.79 7.04
N LYS A 518 -7.80 12.90 7.33
CA LYS A 518 -7.70 14.05 6.42
C LYS A 518 -6.91 13.70 5.15
N LEU A 519 -5.80 12.97 5.30
CA LEU A 519 -4.97 12.52 4.18
C LEU A 519 -5.77 11.68 3.17
N VAL A 520 -6.47 10.65 3.65
CA VAL A 520 -7.26 9.80 2.74
C VAL A 520 -8.44 10.56 2.14
N ALA A 521 -9.05 11.53 2.84
CA ALA A 521 -10.05 12.41 2.24
C ALA A 521 -9.48 13.22 1.06
N GLN A 522 -8.25 13.72 1.19
CA GLN A 522 -7.55 14.40 0.09
C GLN A 522 -7.28 13.46 -1.08
N TRP A 523 -6.85 12.21 -0.83
CA TRP A 523 -6.69 11.20 -1.88
C TRP A 523 -7.98 10.95 -2.65
N GLN A 524 -9.11 10.81 -1.95
CA GLN A 524 -10.42 10.65 -2.60
C GLN A 524 -10.73 11.87 -3.50
N CYS A 525 -10.55 13.10 -2.98
CA CYS A 525 -10.90 14.30 -3.74
C CYS A 525 -10.03 14.58 -4.99
N VAL A 526 -8.85 13.99 -5.10
CA VAL A 526 -8.01 14.07 -6.32
C VAL A 526 -8.01 12.78 -7.16
N GLY A 527 -8.74 11.76 -6.74
CA GLY A 527 -8.79 10.48 -7.45
C GLY A 527 -7.49 9.68 -7.34
N PHE A 528 -6.71 9.85 -6.28
CA PHE A 528 -5.49 9.08 -6.05
C PHE A 528 -5.80 7.72 -5.42
N CYS A 529 -5.25 6.65 -5.99
CA CYS A 529 -5.30 5.29 -5.46
C CYS A 529 -3.88 4.80 -5.18
N HIS A 530 -3.59 4.48 -3.91
CA HIS A 530 -2.24 4.12 -3.46
C HIS A 530 -1.83 2.69 -3.87
N GLY A 531 -2.75 1.74 -3.85
CA GLY A 531 -2.55 0.36 -4.30
C GLY A 531 -1.87 -0.60 -3.32
N VAL A 532 -1.21 -0.11 -2.25
CA VAL A 532 -0.54 -0.95 -1.23
C VAL A 532 -0.64 -0.31 0.16
N LEU A 533 -1.84 -0.25 0.72
CA LEU A 533 -2.10 0.35 2.04
C LEU A 533 -1.88 -0.67 3.17
N ASN A 534 -0.71 -1.30 3.18
CA ASN A 534 -0.25 -2.09 4.32
C ASN A 534 0.14 -1.18 5.49
N THR A 535 0.15 -1.69 6.73
CA THR A 535 0.55 -0.87 7.91
C THR A 535 2.00 -0.40 7.87
N ASP A 536 2.89 -1.11 7.17
CA ASP A 536 4.25 -0.66 6.92
C ASP A 536 4.31 0.55 5.96
N ASN A 537 3.27 0.82 5.18
CA ASN A 537 3.20 1.98 4.27
C ASN A 537 2.32 3.12 4.82
N MET A 538 2.02 3.11 6.12
CA MET A 538 1.32 4.20 6.79
C MET A 538 2.33 5.03 7.57
N SER A 539 2.60 6.26 7.10
CA SER A 539 3.48 7.20 7.81
C SER A 539 2.89 7.56 9.16
N ILE A 540 3.72 7.60 10.21
CA ILE A 540 3.25 8.01 11.53
C ILE A 540 2.78 9.47 11.54
N VAL A 541 3.41 10.34 10.74
CA VAL A 541 3.12 11.78 10.68
C VAL A 541 1.95 12.14 9.75
N GLY A 542 1.40 11.17 9.02
CA GLY A 542 0.30 11.39 8.09
C GLY A 542 0.72 11.82 6.68
N ASP A 543 1.90 11.40 6.23
CA ASP A 543 2.37 11.59 4.85
C ASP A 543 2.00 10.41 3.94
N THR A 544 1.75 10.71 2.67
CA THR A 544 1.79 9.70 1.61
C THR A 544 3.22 9.18 1.46
N ILE A 545 3.42 7.86 1.51
CA ILE A 545 4.74 7.23 1.54
C ILE A 545 4.77 5.94 0.72
N ASP A 546 5.92 5.61 0.13
CA ASP A 546 6.17 4.36 -0.61
C ASP A 546 5.28 4.17 -1.85
N TYR A 547 5.52 5.05 -2.82
CA TYR A 547 4.95 4.98 -4.17
C TYR A 547 5.42 3.74 -4.93
N GLY A 548 4.56 2.73 -5.00
CA GLY A 548 4.73 1.54 -5.83
C GLY A 548 3.68 1.51 -6.95
N PRO A 549 2.70 0.61 -6.88
CA PRO A 549 1.66 0.49 -7.89
C PRO A 549 0.48 1.44 -7.68
N PHE A 550 0.77 2.74 -7.53
CA PHE A 550 -0.27 3.77 -7.42
C PHE A 550 -0.89 4.10 -8.79
N GLY A 551 -2.04 4.77 -8.78
CA GLY A 551 -2.65 5.35 -9.96
C GLY A 551 -3.59 6.49 -9.63
N PHE A 552 -3.62 7.52 -10.48
CA PHE A 552 -4.70 8.50 -10.48
C PHE A 552 -5.84 7.99 -11.36
N LEU A 553 -7.07 8.22 -10.94
CA LEU A 553 -8.26 7.92 -11.72
C LEU A 553 -8.21 8.68 -13.04
N GLU A 554 -8.31 7.93 -14.14
CA GLU A 554 -8.62 8.49 -15.44
C GLU A 554 -10.15 8.56 -15.56
N ALA A 555 -10.81 7.54 -16.13
CA ALA A 555 -12.27 7.45 -16.00
C ALA A 555 -12.64 7.02 -14.59
N PHE A 556 -13.66 7.65 -14.01
CA PHE A 556 -14.09 7.35 -12.65
C PHE A 556 -14.66 5.94 -12.53
N GLN A 557 -14.20 5.22 -11.51
CA GLN A 557 -14.61 3.87 -11.18
C GLN A 557 -14.37 3.65 -9.68
N ARG A 558 -15.40 3.30 -8.93
CA ARG A 558 -15.31 3.14 -7.46
C ARG A 558 -14.41 1.96 -7.07
N ASP A 559 -14.56 0.84 -7.79
CA ASP A 559 -13.78 -0.38 -7.61
C ASP A 559 -12.44 -0.36 -8.38
N TYR A 560 -11.91 0.81 -8.74
CA TYR A 560 -10.62 0.93 -9.43
C TYR A 560 -9.49 0.32 -8.59
N VAL A 561 -8.82 -0.68 -9.15
CA VAL A 561 -7.62 -1.32 -8.59
C VAL A 561 -6.41 -0.90 -9.43
N CYS A 562 -5.50 -0.13 -8.84
CA CYS A 562 -4.25 0.26 -9.50
C CYS A 562 -3.15 -0.80 -9.41
N ASN A 563 -3.22 -1.68 -8.40
CA ASN A 563 -2.24 -2.74 -8.18
C ASN A 563 -2.68 -4.07 -8.81
N THR A 564 -1.96 -4.52 -9.82
CA THR A 564 -2.27 -5.78 -10.52
C THR A 564 -2.14 -7.02 -9.63
N SER A 565 -1.35 -6.98 -8.56
CA SER A 565 -1.27 -8.05 -7.56
C SER A 565 -2.42 -8.07 -6.55
N ASP A 566 -3.23 -7.00 -6.48
CA ASP A 566 -4.42 -6.93 -5.62
C ASP A 566 -5.64 -7.55 -6.30
N THR A 567 -5.59 -8.87 -6.54
CA THR A 567 -6.66 -9.61 -7.23
C THR A 567 -7.99 -9.55 -6.50
N GLY A 568 -7.94 -9.48 -5.15
CA GLY A 568 -9.12 -9.37 -4.28
C GLY A 568 -9.69 -7.96 -4.12
N GLY A 569 -9.04 -6.93 -4.68
CA GLY A 569 -9.52 -5.54 -4.59
C GLY A 569 -9.55 -5.00 -3.15
N ARG A 570 -8.58 -5.38 -2.31
CA ARG A 570 -8.48 -4.88 -0.93
C ARG A 570 -8.22 -3.38 -0.88
N TYR A 571 -7.45 -2.87 -1.84
CA TYR A 571 -6.97 -1.49 -1.90
C TYR A 571 -7.57 -0.74 -3.10
N THR A 572 -8.83 -1.01 -3.43
CA THR A 572 -9.58 -0.21 -4.40
C THR A 572 -9.66 1.25 -3.96
N TYR A 573 -9.89 2.15 -4.92
CA TYR A 573 -10.10 3.57 -4.67
C TYR A 573 -11.13 3.81 -3.55
N GLU A 574 -12.30 3.17 -3.63
CA GLU A 574 -13.39 3.27 -2.64
C GLU A 574 -13.02 2.66 -1.27
N ALA A 575 -12.19 1.61 -1.24
CA ALA A 575 -11.84 0.94 0.01
C ALA A 575 -10.84 1.73 0.88
N GLN A 576 -10.07 2.67 0.29
CA GLN A 576 -8.97 3.36 1.00
C GLN A 576 -9.38 3.98 2.35
N PRO A 577 -10.52 4.69 2.49
CA PRO A 577 -10.93 5.24 3.79
C PRO A 577 -11.17 4.16 4.85
N LYS A 578 -11.77 3.03 4.47
CA LYS A 578 -12.02 1.91 5.39
C LYS A 578 -10.72 1.19 5.77
N ILE A 579 -9.81 1.02 4.81
CA ILE A 579 -8.51 0.41 5.05
C ILE A 579 -7.62 1.28 5.94
N CYS A 580 -7.63 2.61 5.74
CA CYS A 580 -6.89 3.52 6.60
C CYS A 580 -7.41 3.49 8.05
N LEU A 581 -8.74 3.41 8.26
CA LEU A 581 -9.30 3.17 9.59
C LEU A 581 -8.82 1.83 10.18
N TRP A 582 -8.84 0.76 9.38
CA TRP A 582 -8.33 -0.55 9.81
C TRP A 582 -6.84 -0.49 10.20
N ASN A 583 -6.02 0.24 9.45
CA ASN A 583 -4.61 0.46 9.78
C ASN A 583 -4.43 1.28 11.07
N CYS A 584 -5.25 2.30 11.32
CA CYS A 584 -5.27 3.02 12.59
C CYS A 584 -5.63 2.10 13.77
N THR A 585 -6.56 1.16 13.56
CA THR A 585 -6.86 0.12 14.56
C THR A 585 -5.63 -0.77 14.82
N LYS A 586 -4.86 -1.13 13.79
CA LYS A 586 -3.62 -1.90 13.97
C LYS A 586 -2.53 -1.15 14.71
N LEU A 587 -2.41 0.16 14.47
CA LEU A 587 -1.55 1.01 15.29
C LEU A 587 -1.99 1.02 16.75
N ALA A 588 -3.28 1.24 17.02
CA ALA A 588 -3.83 1.20 18.38
C ALA A 588 -3.57 -0.15 19.08
N GLU A 589 -3.75 -1.28 18.38
CA GLU A 589 -3.42 -2.61 18.90
C GLU A 589 -1.93 -2.74 19.28
N ALA A 590 -1.02 -2.16 18.48
CA ALA A 590 0.41 -2.17 18.75
C ALA A 590 0.80 -1.30 19.96
N LEU A 591 -0.03 -0.31 20.32
CA LEU A 591 0.18 0.61 21.43
C LEU A 591 -0.48 0.17 22.74
N THR A 592 -1.13 -1.00 22.79
CA THR A 592 -1.90 -1.49 23.97
C THR A 592 -1.11 -1.61 25.29
N SER A 593 0.22 -1.55 25.25
CA SER A 593 1.06 -1.55 26.47
C SER A 593 1.29 -0.15 27.06
N VAL A 594 1.05 0.90 26.29
CA VAL A 594 1.16 2.31 26.70
C VAL A 594 -0.20 3.01 26.71
N LEU A 595 -1.18 2.49 25.98
CA LEU A 595 -2.53 3.03 25.84
C LEU A 595 -3.59 2.02 26.25
N ASP A 596 -4.59 2.51 26.98
CA ASP A 596 -5.75 1.71 27.31
C ASP A 596 -6.55 1.32 26.04
N SER A 597 -6.99 0.06 26.01
CA SER A 597 -7.66 -0.51 24.84
C SER A 597 -9.07 0.06 24.65
N GLU A 598 -9.81 0.31 25.72
CA GLU A 598 -11.16 0.88 25.64
C GLU A 598 -11.09 2.33 25.14
N LYS A 599 -10.14 3.10 25.67
CA LYS A 599 -9.85 4.48 25.22
C LYS A 599 -9.43 4.54 23.76
N SER A 600 -8.56 3.63 23.33
CA SER A 600 -8.14 3.57 21.93
C SER A 600 -9.32 3.33 20.98
N VAL A 601 -10.24 2.43 21.35
CA VAL A 601 -11.47 2.16 20.57
C VAL A 601 -12.41 3.38 20.58
N GLU A 602 -12.53 4.07 21.71
CA GLU A 602 -13.31 5.31 21.83
C GLU A 602 -12.79 6.39 20.87
N ILE A 603 -11.48 6.64 20.85
CA ILE A 603 -10.82 7.60 19.96
C ILE A 603 -11.09 7.26 18.50
N LEU A 604 -10.87 6.00 18.10
CA LEU A 604 -11.08 5.56 16.71
C LEU A 604 -12.53 5.77 16.26
N ARG A 605 -13.50 5.44 17.13
CA ARG A 605 -14.94 5.58 16.85
C ARG A 605 -15.35 7.05 16.72
N ASN A 606 -14.82 7.92 17.56
CA ASN A 606 -15.28 9.30 17.68
C ASN A 606 -14.58 10.26 16.71
N SER A 607 -13.29 10.02 16.42
CA SER A 607 -12.45 11.00 15.74
C SER A 607 -12.28 10.72 14.24
N TYR A 608 -12.09 9.46 13.82
CA TYR A 608 -11.77 9.14 12.42
C TYR A 608 -12.86 9.55 11.43
N GLY A 609 -14.07 9.01 11.58
CA GLY A 609 -15.18 9.24 10.64
C GLY A 609 -15.58 10.72 10.58
N LYS A 610 -15.55 11.40 11.73
CA LYS A 610 -15.82 12.83 11.84
C LYS A 610 -14.75 13.66 11.11
N ALA A 611 -13.47 13.38 11.31
CA ALA A 611 -12.38 14.09 10.65
C ALA A 611 -12.39 13.86 9.13
N PHE A 612 -12.57 12.62 8.69
CA PHE A 612 -12.69 12.26 7.27
C PHE A 612 -13.84 13.02 6.60
N MET A 613 -15.06 12.89 7.12
CA MET A 613 -16.23 13.51 6.49
C MET A 613 -16.17 15.03 6.51
N LYS A 614 -15.62 15.63 7.57
CA LYS A 614 -15.42 17.09 7.64
C LYS A 614 -14.49 17.57 6.53
N GLU A 615 -13.36 16.90 6.33
CA GLU A 615 -12.38 17.29 5.31
C GLU A 615 -12.88 16.97 3.90
N TYR A 616 -13.46 15.79 3.68
CA TYR A 616 -14.04 15.38 2.40
C TYR A 616 -15.11 16.35 1.93
N LYS A 617 -16.09 16.69 2.78
CA LYS A 617 -17.14 17.67 2.45
C LYS A 617 -16.55 19.06 2.15
N ARG A 618 -15.56 19.50 2.93
CA ARG A 618 -14.90 20.79 2.71
C ARG A 618 -14.25 20.84 1.32
N LEU A 619 -13.49 19.81 0.96
CA LEU A 619 -12.81 19.71 -0.32
C LEU A 619 -13.81 19.59 -1.48
N MET A 620 -14.81 18.72 -1.38
CA MET A 620 -15.82 18.54 -2.43
C MET A 620 -16.61 19.83 -2.70
N ARG A 621 -16.95 20.62 -1.66
CA ARG A 621 -17.55 21.94 -1.86
C ARG A 621 -16.63 22.91 -2.61
N MET A 622 -15.33 22.94 -2.28
CA MET A 622 -14.37 23.76 -3.01
C MET A 622 -14.28 23.34 -4.48
N LYS A 623 -14.24 22.03 -4.75
CA LYS A 623 -14.21 21.47 -6.11
C LYS A 623 -15.47 21.78 -6.91
N LEU A 624 -16.62 21.87 -6.25
CA LEU A 624 -17.92 22.24 -6.81
C LEU A 624 -18.23 23.74 -6.74
N GLY A 625 -17.32 24.57 -6.24
CA GLY A 625 -17.54 26.02 -6.14
C GLY A 625 -18.69 26.45 -5.21
N LEU A 626 -19.10 25.61 -4.26
CA LEU A 626 -20.15 25.91 -3.27
C LEU A 626 -19.58 26.74 -2.12
N ALA A 627 -20.15 27.91 -1.82
CA ALA A 627 -19.63 28.81 -0.77
C ALA A 627 -20.09 28.41 0.63
N GLU A 628 -21.27 27.78 0.76
CA GLU A 628 -21.82 27.33 2.04
C GLU A 628 -22.22 25.85 2.02
N GLU A 629 -22.21 25.21 3.19
CA GLU A 629 -22.72 23.84 3.37
C GLU A 629 -24.23 23.86 3.53
N ARG A 630 -24.93 23.00 2.80
CA ARG A 630 -26.37 22.79 2.93
C ARG A 630 -26.73 21.32 3.03
N GLU A 631 -27.91 21.07 3.58
CA GLU A 631 -28.53 19.76 3.52
C GLU A 631 -28.76 19.36 2.04
N GLY A 632 -28.43 18.12 1.68
CA GLY A 632 -28.50 17.63 0.29
C GLY A 632 -27.20 17.76 -0.52
N ASP A 633 -26.17 18.49 -0.04
CA ASP A 633 -24.88 18.58 -0.74
C ASP A 633 -24.21 17.19 -0.90
N GLY A 634 -24.39 16.30 0.08
CA GLY A 634 -23.93 14.92 0.02
C GLY A 634 -24.58 14.14 -1.13
N ASP A 635 -25.90 14.24 -1.27
CA ASP A 635 -26.62 13.54 -2.33
C ASP A 635 -26.28 14.09 -3.73
N LEU A 636 -25.99 15.39 -3.83
CA LEU A 636 -25.51 16.00 -5.07
C LEU A 636 -24.16 15.42 -5.49
N VAL A 637 -23.25 15.24 -4.53
CA VAL A 637 -21.94 14.61 -4.73
C VAL A 637 -22.09 13.13 -5.11
N GLU A 638 -22.90 12.36 -4.40
CA GLU A 638 -23.09 10.94 -4.74
C GLU A 638 -23.67 10.76 -6.15
N ARG A 639 -24.70 11.56 -6.51
CA ARG A 639 -25.23 11.55 -7.88
C ARG A 639 -24.21 11.97 -8.93
N LEU A 640 -23.28 12.87 -8.61
CA LEU A 640 -22.18 13.22 -9.51
C LEU A 640 -21.32 11.99 -9.80
N LEU A 641 -20.87 11.32 -8.73
CA LEU A 641 -20.04 10.13 -8.84
C LEU A 641 -20.76 9.00 -9.60
N ASP A 642 -22.07 8.83 -9.38
CA ASP A 642 -22.90 7.87 -10.12
C ASP A 642 -22.94 8.19 -11.62
N VAL A 643 -23.18 9.45 -11.99
CA VAL A 643 -23.20 9.86 -13.40
C VAL A 643 -21.80 9.71 -14.02
N MET A 644 -20.74 10.06 -13.29
CA MET A 644 -19.36 9.86 -13.76
C MET A 644 -19.04 8.40 -14.00
N GLU A 645 -19.45 7.49 -13.12
CA GLU A 645 -19.22 6.05 -13.26
C GLU A 645 -20.03 5.45 -14.42
N ASN A 646 -21.33 5.78 -14.50
CA ASN A 646 -22.22 5.27 -15.54
C ASN A 646 -21.84 5.74 -16.95
N THR A 647 -21.32 6.95 -17.06
CA THR A 647 -20.86 7.52 -18.33
C THR A 647 -19.37 7.26 -18.60
N ALA A 648 -18.65 6.75 -17.60
CA ALA A 648 -17.20 6.59 -17.59
C ALA A 648 -16.46 7.90 -17.94
N ALA A 649 -16.89 9.00 -17.32
CA ALA A 649 -16.30 10.32 -17.47
C ALA A 649 -14.92 10.40 -16.80
N ASP A 650 -14.02 11.21 -17.38
CA ASP A 650 -12.70 11.47 -16.79
C ASP A 650 -12.83 12.23 -15.47
N PHE A 651 -12.22 11.72 -14.40
CA PHE A 651 -12.37 12.28 -13.07
C PHE A 651 -11.86 13.72 -12.96
N THR A 652 -10.63 13.95 -13.42
CA THR A 652 -9.97 15.26 -13.32
C THR A 652 -10.64 16.28 -14.25
N ASN A 653 -10.87 15.90 -15.51
CA ASN A 653 -11.41 16.80 -16.52
C ASN A 653 -12.88 17.15 -16.26
N THR A 654 -13.66 16.26 -15.65
CA THR A 654 -15.04 16.56 -15.22
C THR A 654 -15.04 17.76 -14.27
N PHE A 655 -14.28 17.72 -13.18
CA PHE A 655 -14.24 18.84 -12.23
C PHE A 655 -13.72 20.15 -12.85
N ARG A 656 -12.79 20.06 -13.81
CA ARG A 656 -12.36 21.23 -14.58
C ARG A 656 -13.46 21.78 -15.49
N ALA A 657 -14.24 20.93 -16.14
CA ALA A 657 -15.35 21.34 -16.99
C ALA A 657 -16.49 21.99 -16.18
N LEU A 658 -16.74 21.52 -14.95
CA LEU A 658 -17.76 22.12 -14.06
C LEU A 658 -17.50 23.59 -13.71
N SER A 659 -16.24 24.05 -13.81
CA SER A 659 -15.90 25.47 -13.58
C SER A 659 -16.48 26.43 -14.62
N LEU A 660 -16.95 25.90 -15.76
CA LEU A 660 -17.57 26.66 -16.85
C LEU A 660 -19.08 26.84 -16.66
N VAL A 661 -19.69 26.10 -15.74
CA VAL A 661 -21.12 26.24 -15.49
C VAL A 661 -21.34 27.59 -14.83
N GLU A 662 -21.96 28.51 -15.56
CA GLU A 662 -22.38 29.83 -15.10
C GLU A 662 -23.84 29.81 -14.66
N VAL A 663 -24.17 30.56 -13.59
CA VAL A 663 -25.52 30.65 -13.05
C VAL A 663 -26.30 31.79 -13.72
N ASP A 664 -25.63 32.90 -14.04
CA ASP A 664 -26.20 33.98 -14.86
C ASP A 664 -25.75 33.91 -16.33
N GLY A 665 -25.03 32.85 -16.69
CA GLY A 665 -24.46 32.69 -18.02
C GLY A 665 -25.50 32.32 -19.08
N ASN A 666 -25.08 32.41 -20.33
CA ASN A 666 -25.93 32.00 -21.45
C ASN A 666 -25.90 30.46 -21.63
N GLU A 667 -26.85 29.96 -22.40
CA GLU A 667 -26.97 28.53 -22.73
C GLU A 667 -25.70 27.94 -23.39
N ALA A 668 -24.83 28.79 -23.95
CA ALA A 668 -23.59 28.35 -24.60
C ALA A 668 -22.48 27.93 -23.62
N GLU A 669 -22.32 28.59 -22.46
CA GLU A 669 -21.35 28.18 -21.42
C GLU A 669 -21.74 26.82 -20.81
N TYR A 670 -23.04 26.65 -20.55
CA TYR A 670 -23.62 25.39 -20.10
C TYR A 670 -23.35 24.26 -21.11
N GLU A 671 -23.64 24.52 -22.38
CA GLU A 671 -23.41 23.55 -23.46
C GLU A 671 -21.92 23.22 -23.63
N ALA A 672 -21.03 24.21 -23.47
CA ALA A 672 -19.59 23.99 -23.50
C ALA A 672 -19.10 23.10 -22.35
N ALA A 673 -19.68 23.24 -21.16
CA ALA A 673 -19.38 22.36 -20.02
C ALA A 673 -19.83 20.92 -20.30
N LEU A 674 -21.05 20.76 -20.83
CA LEU A 674 -21.61 19.46 -21.19
C LEU A 674 -20.78 18.77 -22.27
N GLU A 675 -20.44 19.46 -23.37
CA GLU A 675 -19.60 18.91 -24.44
C GLU A 675 -18.23 18.47 -23.92
N ARG A 676 -17.56 19.29 -23.10
CA ARG A 676 -16.26 18.90 -22.52
C ARG A 676 -16.34 17.67 -21.64
N ILE A 677 -17.43 17.49 -20.90
CA ILE A 677 -17.62 16.29 -20.08
C ILE A 677 -17.85 15.07 -20.98
N ILE A 678 -18.74 15.18 -21.97
CA ILE A 678 -19.04 14.09 -22.92
C ILE A 678 -17.80 13.68 -23.72
N ASP A 679 -17.00 14.63 -24.21
CA ASP A 679 -15.72 14.37 -24.89
C ASP A 679 -14.69 13.67 -23.99
N SER A 680 -14.83 13.82 -22.68
CA SER A 680 -13.98 13.16 -21.69
C SER A 680 -14.43 11.75 -21.32
N CYS A 681 -15.65 11.34 -21.71
CA CYS A 681 -16.17 10.00 -21.47
C CYS A 681 -15.49 8.96 -22.36
N LEU A 682 -15.32 7.74 -21.84
CA LEU A 682 -14.81 6.63 -22.65
C LEU A 682 -15.81 6.23 -23.74
N THR A 683 -15.27 5.85 -24.90
CA THR A 683 -16.05 5.21 -25.95
C THR A 683 -16.42 3.77 -25.55
N LEU A 684 -17.36 3.17 -26.27
CA LEU A 684 -17.73 1.76 -26.04
C LEU A 684 -16.59 0.79 -26.33
N GLU A 685 -15.77 1.09 -27.33
CA GLU A 685 -14.57 0.32 -27.65
C GLU A 685 -13.57 0.39 -26.50
N GLU A 686 -13.29 1.60 -25.98
CA GLU A 686 -12.41 1.80 -24.83
C GLU A 686 -12.92 1.09 -23.56
N LEU A 687 -14.23 1.12 -23.33
CA LEU A 687 -14.88 0.41 -22.22
C LEU A 687 -14.75 -1.12 -22.34
N ALA A 688 -14.93 -1.66 -23.54
CA ALA A 688 -14.77 -3.09 -23.82
C ALA A 688 -13.30 -3.55 -23.70
N ASP A 689 -12.36 -2.70 -24.10
CA ASP A 689 -10.91 -2.97 -24.05
C ASP A 689 -10.35 -2.94 -22.62
N ARG A 690 -10.93 -2.13 -21.74
CA ARG A 690 -10.58 -2.11 -20.31
C ARG A 690 -10.88 -3.43 -19.62
N LEU A 691 -11.92 -4.14 -20.07
CA LEU A 691 -12.32 -5.42 -19.49
C LEU A 691 -11.42 -6.53 -20.06
N ARG A 692 -10.33 -6.79 -19.33
CA ARG A 692 -9.39 -7.88 -19.64
C ARG A 692 -9.90 -9.19 -19.05
N VAL A 693 -10.60 -9.98 -19.85
CA VAL A 693 -10.99 -11.35 -19.50
C VAL A 693 -9.87 -12.30 -19.95
N PRO A 694 -9.10 -12.91 -19.04
CA PRO A 694 -7.83 -13.59 -19.37
C PRO A 694 -8.00 -14.91 -20.12
N VAL A 695 -9.23 -15.46 -20.19
CA VAL A 695 -9.51 -16.72 -20.88
C VAL A 695 -10.77 -16.56 -21.70
N ARG A 696 -10.81 -17.18 -22.90
CA ARG A 696 -12.07 -17.42 -23.61
C ARG A 696 -13.05 -18.10 -22.66
N THR A 697 -14.16 -17.44 -22.35
CA THR A 697 -15.13 -17.89 -21.34
C THR A 697 -15.70 -19.28 -21.64
N GLU A 698 -15.67 -19.71 -22.91
CA GLU A 698 -16.03 -21.06 -23.31
C GLU A 698 -15.13 -22.12 -22.66
N ILE A 699 -13.83 -21.82 -22.51
CA ILE A 699 -12.84 -22.70 -21.89
C ILE A 699 -13.03 -22.75 -20.37
N LEU A 700 -13.31 -21.60 -19.73
CA LEU A 700 -13.62 -21.53 -18.30
C LEU A 700 -14.92 -22.30 -17.96
N ALA A 701 -15.96 -22.13 -18.78
CA ALA A 701 -17.22 -22.87 -18.62
C ALA A 701 -17.01 -24.39 -18.80
N GLN A 702 -16.22 -24.80 -19.79
CA GLN A 702 -15.85 -26.21 -19.98
C GLN A 702 -15.05 -26.76 -18.79
N LEU A 703 -14.07 -26.02 -18.26
CA LEU A 703 -13.30 -26.43 -17.07
C LEU A 703 -14.18 -26.59 -15.83
N LYS A 704 -15.16 -25.69 -15.65
CA LYS A 704 -16.17 -25.77 -14.57
C LYS A 704 -17.05 -27.01 -14.70
N MET A 705 -17.39 -27.43 -15.93
CA MET A 705 -18.17 -28.65 -16.18
C MET A 705 -17.35 -29.93 -16.02
N VAL A 706 -16.06 -29.91 -16.37
CA VAL A 706 -15.21 -31.11 -16.41
C VAL A 706 -14.57 -31.39 -15.05
N ASN A 707 -14.03 -30.38 -14.36
CA ASN A 707 -13.45 -30.56 -13.03
C ASN A 707 -13.29 -29.23 -12.26
N PRO A 708 -14.31 -28.80 -11.49
CA PRO A 708 -14.27 -27.57 -10.69
C PRO A 708 -13.09 -27.49 -9.72
N GLN A 709 -12.59 -28.64 -9.23
CA GLN A 709 -11.50 -28.69 -8.25
C GLN A 709 -10.13 -28.36 -8.86
N THR A 710 -10.04 -28.18 -10.18
CA THR A 710 -8.79 -27.78 -10.84
C THR A 710 -8.54 -26.27 -10.82
N LEU A 711 -9.58 -25.44 -10.65
CA LEU A 711 -9.45 -23.97 -10.68
C LEU A 711 -8.54 -23.42 -9.57
N PRO A 712 -8.62 -23.88 -8.31
CA PRO A 712 -7.70 -23.44 -7.26
C PRO A 712 -6.24 -23.85 -7.52
N LEU A 713 -6.00 -24.92 -8.28
CA LEU A 713 -4.64 -25.35 -8.65
C LEU A 713 -3.97 -24.37 -9.63
N TYR A 714 -4.78 -23.59 -10.36
CA TYR A 714 -4.33 -22.49 -11.21
C TYR A 714 -4.39 -21.13 -10.48
N GLY A 715 -4.63 -21.11 -9.16
CA GLY A 715 -4.74 -19.88 -8.37
C GLY A 715 -6.03 -19.09 -8.61
N ILE A 716 -7.04 -19.70 -9.25
CA ILE A 716 -8.34 -19.06 -9.51
C ILE A 716 -9.30 -19.48 -8.41
N ASP A 717 -9.60 -18.56 -7.50
CA ASP A 717 -10.63 -18.74 -6.48
C ASP A 717 -12.04 -18.39 -7.02
N GLU A 718 -13.06 -18.72 -6.23
CA GLU A 718 -14.46 -18.52 -6.63
C GLU A 718 -14.81 -17.04 -6.81
N ALA A 719 -14.20 -16.15 -6.02
CA ALA A 719 -14.43 -14.71 -6.13
C ALA A 719 -13.86 -14.13 -7.44
N THR A 720 -12.64 -14.53 -7.79
CA THR A 720 -11.98 -14.18 -9.06
C THR A 720 -12.81 -14.67 -10.24
N LEU A 721 -13.33 -15.89 -10.18
CA LEU A 721 -14.18 -16.44 -11.24
C LEU A 721 -15.47 -15.62 -11.43
N ARG A 722 -16.18 -15.30 -10.34
CA ARG A 722 -17.41 -14.47 -10.40
C ARG A 722 -17.14 -13.10 -10.99
N ARG A 723 -15.99 -12.49 -10.66
CA ARG A 723 -15.56 -11.21 -11.23
C ARG A 723 -15.34 -11.32 -12.73
N TRP A 724 -14.63 -12.35 -13.20
CA TRP A 724 -14.40 -12.56 -14.63
C TRP A 724 -15.68 -12.83 -15.40
N GLU A 725 -16.63 -13.60 -14.82
CA GLU A 725 -17.96 -13.80 -15.40
C GLU A 725 -18.70 -12.45 -15.55
N ALA A 726 -18.69 -11.61 -14.52
CA ALA A 726 -19.31 -10.27 -14.56
C ALA A 726 -18.62 -9.31 -15.54
N ASP A 727 -17.29 -9.31 -15.62
CA ASP A 727 -16.50 -8.51 -16.56
C ASP A 727 -16.77 -8.93 -18.01
N PHE A 728 -16.90 -10.22 -18.25
CA PHE A 728 -17.25 -10.73 -19.57
C PHE A 728 -18.65 -10.32 -20.02
N ASP A 729 -19.64 -10.44 -19.13
CA ASP A 729 -21.00 -9.97 -19.43
C ASP A 729 -21.04 -8.47 -19.68
N ARG A 730 -20.28 -7.67 -18.91
CA ARG A 730 -20.10 -6.23 -19.15
C ARG A 730 -19.48 -5.96 -20.52
N LYS A 731 -18.41 -6.67 -20.87
CA LYS A 731 -17.71 -6.50 -22.15
C LYS A 731 -18.63 -6.76 -23.33
N ARG A 732 -19.37 -7.89 -23.30
CA ARG A 732 -20.35 -8.23 -24.33
C ARG A 732 -21.45 -7.17 -24.46
N ARG A 733 -21.92 -6.61 -23.33
CA ARG A 733 -22.89 -5.51 -23.37
C ARG A 733 -22.32 -4.30 -24.11
N TYR A 734 -21.08 -3.89 -23.85
CA TYR A 734 -20.47 -2.77 -24.55
C TYR A 734 -20.26 -3.04 -26.04
N GLU A 735 -19.83 -4.24 -26.41
CA GLU A 735 -19.62 -4.65 -27.82
C GLU A 735 -20.92 -4.71 -28.64
N THR A 736 -22.07 -4.91 -27.98
CA THR A 736 -23.38 -5.04 -28.63
C THR A 736 -24.25 -3.78 -28.55
N MET A 737 -23.84 -2.77 -27.76
CA MET A 737 -24.62 -1.57 -27.54
C MET A 737 -24.47 -0.58 -28.70
N ASP A 738 -25.56 0.12 -29.04
CA ASP A 738 -25.53 1.17 -30.05
C ASP A 738 -24.84 2.43 -29.50
N GLY A 739 -23.78 2.89 -30.18
CA GLY A 739 -22.98 4.04 -29.76
C GLY A 739 -23.78 5.35 -29.76
N GLY A 740 -24.69 5.54 -30.72
CA GLY A 740 -25.55 6.73 -30.78
C GLY A 740 -26.52 6.79 -29.61
N ALA A 741 -27.16 5.67 -29.28
CA ALA A 741 -28.03 5.54 -28.12
C ALA A 741 -27.29 5.78 -26.80
N LYS A 742 -26.06 5.26 -26.66
CA LYS A 742 -25.21 5.51 -25.47
C LYS A 742 -24.89 7.00 -25.32
N GLN A 743 -24.40 7.65 -26.37
CA GLN A 743 -24.06 9.07 -26.32
C GLN A 743 -25.26 9.94 -25.96
N LYS A 744 -26.44 9.63 -26.52
CA LYS A 744 -27.69 10.30 -26.17
C LYS A 744 -28.04 10.11 -24.69
N SER A 745 -27.98 8.87 -24.18
CA SER A 745 -28.25 8.56 -22.78
C SER A 745 -27.28 9.28 -21.83
N ASP A 746 -25.99 9.33 -22.19
CA ASP A 746 -24.97 10.02 -21.39
C ASP A 746 -25.26 11.52 -21.31
N ARG A 747 -25.60 12.12 -22.45
CA ARG A 747 -25.96 13.55 -22.53
C ARG A 747 -27.19 13.87 -21.69
N GLU A 748 -28.20 13.01 -21.72
CA GLU A 748 -29.41 13.17 -20.89
C GLU A 748 -29.09 13.09 -19.39
N ALA A 749 -28.28 12.12 -18.97
CA ALA A 749 -27.86 11.95 -17.58
C ALA A 749 -27.04 13.16 -17.07
N TRP A 750 -26.05 13.61 -17.86
CA TRP A 750 -25.25 14.79 -17.52
C TRP A 750 -26.08 16.06 -17.48
N SER A 751 -26.98 16.26 -18.43
CA SER A 751 -27.88 17.43 -18.45
C SER A 751 -28.77 17.48 -17.21
N ALA A 752 -29.31 16.33 -16.79
CA ALA A 752 -30.15 16.26 -15.58
C ALA A 752 -29.37 16.61 -14.31
N TRP A 753 -28.13 16.12 -14.20
CA TRP A 753 -27.28 16.43 -13.05
C TRP A 753 -26.81 17.89 -13.05
N LEU A 754 -26.34 18.41 -14.20
CA LEU A 754 -25.89 19.80 -14.35
C LEU A 754 -27.00 20.80 -14.01
N LYS A 755 -28.25 20.50 -14.39
CA LYS A 755 -29.41 21.30 -13.96
C LYS A 755 -29.55 21.33 -12.44
N SER A 756 -29.47 20.18 -11.78
CA SER A 756 -29.55 20.09 -10.31
C SER A 756 -28.40 20.85 -9.63
N TYR A 757 -27.21 20.80 -10.23
CA TYR A 757 -26.03 21.54 -9.77
C TYR A 757 -26.22 23.06 -9.93
N ALA A 758 -26.71 23.53 -11.07
CA ALA A 758 -27.01 24.95 -11.32
C ALA A 758 -28.11 25.48 -10.39
N GLU A 759 -29.14 24.68 -10.10
CA GLU A 759 -30.16 25.01 -9.09
C GLU A 759 -29.53 25.17 -7.69
N ARG A 760 -28.60 24.28 -7.33
CA ARG A 760 -27.87 24.38 -6.06
C ARG A 760 -26.97 25.62 -5.98
N LEU A 761 -26.33 26.01 -7.07
CA LEU A 761 -25.53 27.23 -7.14
C LEU A 761 -26.40 28.50 -7.06
N THR A 762 -27.55 28.51 -7.75
CA THR A 762 -28.53 29.61 -7.70
C THR A 762 -29.03 29.83 -6.27
N ALA A 763 -29.19 28.75 -5.52
CA ALA A 763 -29.76 28.81 -4.19
C ALA A 763 -28.84 29.48 -3.15
N GLU A 764 -27.54 29.68 -3.43
CA GLU A 764 -26.54 30.20 -2.47
C GLU A 764 -26.89 31.59 -1.93
N SER A 765 -26.91 31.75 -0.61
CA SER A 765 -27.26 33.02 0.04
C SER A 765 -26.16 34.08 -0.10
N GLY A 766 -24.90 33.64 -0.14
CA GLY A 766 -23.69 34.46 -0.35
C GLY A 766 -23.06 34.21 -1.71
N ARG A 767 -23.88 34.16 -2.77
CA ARG A 767 -23.44 33.82 -4.13
C ARG A 767 -22.26 34.69 -4.57
N ARG A 768 -21.19 34.02 -4.99
CA ARG A 768 -20.01 34.66 -5.57
C ARG A 768 -20.24 34.97 -7.06
N PRO A 769 -19.64 36.03 -7.59
CA PRO A 769 -19.56 36.23 -9.04
C PRO A 769 -18.97 35.00 -9.72
N ASP A 770 -19.46 34.67 -10.92
CA ASP A 770 -19.09 33.46 -11.63
C ASP A 770 -17.59 33.40 -11.95
N GLU A 771 -16.97 34.54 -12.30
CA GLU A 771 -15.51 34.66 -12.46
C GLU A 771 -14.73 34.29 -11.19
N GLU A 772 -15.20 34.74 -10.02
CA GLU A 772 -14.56 34.41 -8.75
C GLU A 772 -14.75 32.94 -8.39
N ARG A 773 -15.95 32.39 -8.60
CA ARG A 773 -16.22 30.95 -8.40
C ARG A 773 -15.29 30.11 -9.28
N LYS A 774 -15.22 30.42 -10.58
CA LYS A 774 -14.38 29.72 -11.56
C LYS A 774 -12.91 29.77 -11.16
N ARG A 775 -12.40 30.93 -10.75
CA ARG A 775 -11.02 31.07 -10.23
C ARG A 775 -10.77 30.15 -9.03
N LEU A 776 -11.68 30.12 -8.06
CA LEU A 776 -11.53 29.29 -6.85
C LEU A 776 -11.65 27.80 -7.17
N MET A 777 -12.56 27.41 -8.07
CA MET A 777 -12.66 26.03 -8.57
C MET A 777 -11.37 25.63 -9.29
N ASN A 778 -10.79 26.50 -10.12
CA ASN A 778 -9.56 26.19 -10.85
C ASN A 778 -8.33 26.08 -9.92
N GLN A 779 -8.35 26.71 -8.75
CA GLN A 779 -7.34 26.53 -7.70
C GLN A 779 -7.55 25.25 -6.88
N ALA A 780 -8.76 24.67 -6.87
CA ALA A 780 -9.08 23.43 -6.17
C ALA A 780 -9.07 22.19 -7.08
N ASN A 781 -9.25 22.40 -8.38
CA ASN A 781 -9.33 21.34 -9.39
C ASN A 781 -8.09 21.42 -10.28
N PRO A 782 -7.16 20.46 -10.19
CA PRO A 782 -5.97 20.45 -11.04
C PRO A 782 -6.36 20.27 -12.50
N LYS A 783 -5.61 20.92 -13.39
CA LYS A 783 -5.74 20.79 -14.85
C LYS A 783 -5.03 19.52 -15.35
N VAL A 784 -4.05 19.04 -14.61
CA VAL A 784 -3.27 17.83 -14.91
C VAL A 784 -3.03 17.01 -13.65
N VAL A 785 -3.05 15.69 -13.81
CA VAL A 785 -2.58 14.72 -12.81
C VAL A 785 -1.53 13.81 -13.43
N LEU A 786 -0.72 13.13 -12.60
CA LEU A 786 0.25 12.14 -13.07
C LEU A 786 -0.45 10.87 -13.60
N ARG A 787 -0.97 10.96 -14.84
CA ARG A 787 -1.61 9.85 -15.55
C ARG A 787 -0.59 8.76 -15.88
N ASN A 788 -1.01 7.50 -15.83
CA ASN A 788 -0.09 6.37 -16.01
C ASN A 788 0.57 6.33 -17.39
N HIS A 789 -0.15 6.72 -18.44
CA HIS A 789 0.41 6.76 -19.80
C HIS A 789 1.47 7.87 -19.97
N LEU A 790 1.32 9.01 -19.29
CA LEU A 790 2.32 10.09 -19.30
C LEU A 790 3.61 9.64 -18.61
N ALA A 791 3.47 9.00 -17.44
CA ALA A 791 4.60 8.41 -16.74
C ALA A 791 5.31 7.35 -17.60
N GLN A 792 4.55 6.47 -18.26
CA GLN A 792 5.13 5.42 -19.10
C GLN A 792 5.91 5.99 -20.28
N LYS A 793 5.35 6.99 -20.97
CA LYS A 793 6.02 7.62 -22.11
C LYS A 793 7.40 8.17 -21.72
N VAL A 794 7.49 8.93 -20.62
CA VAL A 794 8.78 9.51 -20.21
C VAL A 794 9.76 8.47 -19.67
N ILE A 795 9.27 7.36 -19.13
CA ILE A 795 10.10 6.24 -18.69
C ILE A 795 10.74 5.52 -19.89
N GLU A 796 9.97 5.25 -20.94
CA GLU A 796 10.48 4.63 -22.17
C GLU A 796 11.61 5.47 -22.77
N GLU A 797 11.43 6.80 -22.85
CA GLU A 797 12.48 7.69 -23.33
C GLU A 797 13.70 7.74 -22.39
N ALA A 798 13.49 7.70 -21.07
CA ALA A 798 14.58 7.69 -20.10
C ALA A 798 15.39 6.38 -20.13
N GLU A 799 14.77 5.24 -20.43
CA GLU A 799 15.46 3.96 -20.62
C GLU A 799 16.40 3.97 -21.82
N GLU A 800 16.13 4.83 -22.81
CA GLU A 800 16.98 5.09 -23.97
C GLU A 800 18.03 6.19 -23.72
N GLY A 801 18.07 6.77 -22.51
CA GLY A 801 19.01 7.82 -22.12
C GLY A 801 18.51 9.26 -22.37
N ASN A 802 17.27 9.45 -22.83
CA ASN A 802 16.68 10.78 -23.00
C ASN A 802 15.90 11.20 -21.75
N PHE A 803 16.49 12.05 -20.90
CA PHE A 803 15.87 12.50 -19.65
C PHE A 803 15.06 13.79 -19.74
N GLU A 804 15.12 14.50 -20.86
CA GLU A 804 14.42 15.77 -21.06
C GLU A 804 12.87 15.66 -20.89
N PRO A 805 12.20 14.64 -21.44
CA PRO A 805 10.76 14.46 -21.24
C PRO A 805 10.35 14.29 -19.77
N VAL A 806 11.20 13.64 -18.95
CA VAL A 806 10.94 13.47 -17.51
C VAL A 806 10.94 14.84 -16.82
N ARG A 807 11.85 15.74 -17.23
CA ARG A 807 11.98 17.10 -16.67
C ARG A 807 10.80 17.98 -17.09
N GLN A 808 10.42 17.93 -18.36
CA GLN A 808 9.24 18.65 -18.86
C GLN A 808 7.95 18.20 -18.15
N LEU A 809 7.80 16.89 -17.94
CA LEU A 809 6.65 16.37 -17.17
C LEU A 809 6.71 16.81 -15.71
N LEU A 810 7.89 16.82 -15.07
CA LEU A 810 8.04 17.35 -13.72
C LEU A 810 7.59 18.81 -13.62
N ASP A 811 8.03 19.67 -14.53
CA ASP A 811 7.68 21.10 -14.53
C ASP A 811 6.17 21.29 -14.55
N VAL A 812 5.48 20.60 -15.45
CA VAL A 812 4.01 20.59 -15.55
C VAL A 812 3.35 20.09 -14.27
N LEU A 813 3.88 19.02 -13.66
CA LEU A 813 3.30 18.43 -12.44
C LEU A 813 3.55 19.25 -11.18
N THR A 814 4.53 20.16 -11.18
CA THR A 814 4.83 21.06 -10.05
C THR A 814 3.99 22.33 -10.01
N ASP A 815 3.20 22.58 -11.07
CA ASP A 815 2.17 23.62 -11.11
C ASP A 815 0.86 23.10 -11.75
N PRO A 816 0.21 22.12 -11.09
CA PRO A 816 -0.87 21.35 -11.73
C PRO A 816 -2.17 22.13 -11.92
N PHE A 817 -2.28 23.33 -11.33
CA PHE A 817 -3.46 24.19 -11.42
C PHE A 817 -3.32 25.28 -12.49
N SER A 818 -2.13 25.47 -13.06
CA SER A 818 -1.84 26.51 -14.04
C SER A 818 -2.71 26.38 -15.29
N GLU A 819 -3.14 27.52 -15.82
CA GLU A 819 -3.82 27.55 -17.11
C GLU A 819 -2.86 27.34 -18.29
N GLU A 820 -1.55 27.50 -18.07
CA GLU A 820 -0.51 27.36 -19.10
C GLU A 820 -0.10 25.90 -19.35
N VAL A 821 -0.68 24.94 -18.62
CA VAL A 821 -0.43 23.50 -18.84
C VAL A 821 -0.75 23.14 -20.31
N PRO A 822 0.22 22.59 -21.06
CA PRO A 822 0.01 22.20 -22.45
C PRO A 822 -1.06 21.12 -22.61
N ALA A 823 -1.82 21.20 -23.69
CA ALA A 823 -3.02 20.37 -23.90
C ALA A 823 -2.72 18.87 -24.03
N GLU A 824 -1.50 18.48 -24.41
CA GLU A 824 -1.07 17.09 -24.48
C GLU A 824 -1.02 16.41 -23.11
N PHE A 825 -0.81 17.15 -22.02
CA PHE A 825 -0.77 16.59 -20.66
C PHE A 825 -2.16 16.49 -20.00
N THR A 826 -3.16 17.20 -20.53
CA THR A 826 -4.52 17.20 -19.99
C THR A 826 -5.41 16.12 -20.62
N LYS A 827 -4.97 15.56 -21.74
CA LYS A 827 -5.73 14.57 -22.53
C LYS A 827 -5.68 13.17 -21.90
N ARG A 828 -6.71 12.38 -22.23
CA ARG A 828 -6.74 10.94 -21.94
C ARG A 828 -5.68 10.22 -22.77
N ALA A 829 -5.31 9.01 -22.33
CA ALA A 829 -4.45 8.14 -23.13
C ALA A 829 -5.12 7.88 -24.50
N PRO A 830 -4.40 8.03 -25.63
CA PRO A 830 -4.91 7.59 -26.93
C PRO A 830 -5.26 6.09 -26.91
N PRO A 831 -6.24 5.63 -27.71
CA PRO A 831 -6.55 4.22 -27.85
C PRO A 831 -5.31 3.39 -28.24
N GLY A 832 -5.13 2.22 -27.62
CA GLY A 832 -4.02 1.30 -27.91
C GLY A 832 -2.67 1.65 -27.27
N VAL A 833 -2.55 2.74 -26.51
CA VAL A 833 -1.32 3.07 -25.77
C VAL A 833 -1.08 2.07 -24.65
N LYS A 834 0.14 1.53 -24.59
CA LYS A 834 0.57 0.67 -23.47
C LYS A 834 0.60 1.50 -22.19
N THR A 835 -0.34 1.23 -21.29
CA THR A 835 -0.22 1.64 -19.89
C THR A 835 0.56 0.57 -19.15
N ILE A 836 1.52 0.95 -18.29
CA ILE A 836 2.19 0.00 -17.38
C ILE A 836 1.10 -0.79 -16.65
N ALA A 837 1.15 -2.12 -16.76
CA ALA A 837 0.48 -2.98 -15.80
C ALA A 837 1.23 -2.79 -14.49
N VAL A 838 0.69 -1.97 -13.58
CA VAL A 838 1.45 -1.55 -12.40
C VAL A 838 1.48 -2.69 -11.40
N SER A 839 2.67 -3.16 -11.10
CA SER A 839 2.97 -4.41 -10.43
C SER A 839 4.05 -4.19 -9.37
#